data_AF-A0A2E6R619-F1
#
_entry.id   AF-A0A2E6R619-F1
#
_cell.length_a   1.000
_cell.length_b   1.000
_cell.length_c   1.000
_cell.angle_alpha   90.00
_cell.angle_beta   90.00
_cell.angle_gamma   90.00
#
_symmetry.space_group_name_H-M   'P 1'
#
loop_
_entity.id
_entity.type
_entity.pdbx_description
1 polymer ?
#
loop_
_entity_poly.entity_id
_entity_poly.type
_entity_poly.pdbx_seq_one_letter_code
_entity_poly.pdbx_strand_id
1 'polypeptide(L)'
;MTRPFVGLLPPLLVGLLSPLLIAAVSVSSLSFKKRADLDIDGDGLIEINSADDFYYLIYDRSLKGHSLNGYSKGCPEDGCIGFELTQDIDLDAVADGVPDAKDKAFWDDGRGWKPVGSRLRPRIGERSYMGATAADLRAFQAVFEGNGHTIHNLYINRPDEYYVGLFGYLKNAEIRNLTVTTYASGVAAGKEGTGILAGGAENSVISNVTVKGVVHGSVRVGGVVGETHSSKLSGLRGEAVVRGGKDAGGLIGTLLNSEVRDSYFSGELVADKDTENSGGIAGFSDRDAPIIRSVSQGTITGGKYTGGMVGYFGPEGRINGCLAASRQIRSIQPSIPGHVVGFVQGRAYIDNCLVVRDAINAGLPVAGDINRYLPLHIQHTMVVSKTESGAKIDQLFDVNAPEGESGEVLLRMLRCPTSAENTACRGDGRAVYPQWSAEFWQFGSRGQLPAPVIAGRALRPALLAAVDATYLDKSLDQSPDTTLDQSPETSVSASPEVLASNKAEANTDTTVAATNIPAESPAQTPTAGGAMSGEHMFDIDRTSYAADDPSATALAAEQRTELPESEQLQPEQPQPEQAQESDALNAPGSYADSGQEPERQQEEEQPQEAEAKPQAEPADAADFIQMLIIFLIVLALGAYLMLGRGAVDKD
;
A
#
# COMPACT_ATOMS: atom_id res chain seq x y z
N MET A 1 48.83 -24.34 77.94
CA MET A 1 49.45 -23.16 78.57
C MET A 1 50.17 -22.39 77.47
N THR A 2 49.78 -21.14 77.26
CA THR A 2 50.06 -20.37 76.04
C THR A 2 51.24 -19.41 76.20
N ARG A 3 51.95 -19.24 75.06
CA ARG A 3 52.93 -18.22 74.60
C ARG A 3 54.38 -18.72 74.47
N PRO A 4 55.20 -18.16 73.54
CA PRO A 4 54.94 -17.23 72.40
C PRO A 4 55.63 -17.65 71.06
N PHE A 5 55.47 -16.87 69.97
CA PHE A 5 56.39 -16.58 68.83
C PHE A 5 55.55 -15.94 67.69
N VAL A 6 55.60 -14.63 67.40
CA VAL A 6 56.52 -13.80 66.56
C VAL A 6 56.46 -14.06 65.04
N GLY A 7 56.21 -12.98 64.26
CA GLY A 7 56.52 -12.84 62.82
C GLY A 7 55.45 -12.06 62.03
N LEU A 8 55.55 -10.73 61.91
CA LEU A 8 56.15 -9.93 60.80
C LEU A 8 55.25 -9.72 59.56
N LEU A 9 54.78 -8.47 59.35
CA LEU A 9 54.54 -7.84 58.04
C LEU A 9 54.54 -6.28 58.19
N PRO A 10 55.05 -5.50 57.20
CA PRO A 10 55.38 -4.06 57.31
C PRO A 10 54.39 -3.12 56.58
N PRO A 11 54.58 -1.77 56.61
CA PRO A 11 53.64 -0.78 56.06
C PRO A 11 54.05 -0.14 54.71
N LEU A 12 53.09 0.60 54.10
CA LEU A 12 53.21 1.71 53.11
C LEU A 12 53.59 1.44 51.63
N LEU A 13 52.71 1.85 50.69
CA LEU A 13 53.01 2.64 49.46
C LEU A 13 51.66 3.01 48.76
N VAL A 14 51.22 4.28 48.76
CA VAL A 14 51.34 5.28 47.67
C VAL A 14 50.88 4.80 46.29
N GLY A 15 49.86 5.48 45.74
CA GLY A 15 49.72 5.69 44.30
C GLY A 15 48.41 5.23 43.67
N LEU A 16 47.51 6.17 43.38
CA LEU A 16 46.87 6.42 42.07
C LEU A 16 45.59 7.25 42.23
N LEU A 17 45.75 8.57 42.20
CA LEU A 17 44.70 9.48 41.71
C LEU A 17 44.57 9.24 40.21
N SER A 18 43.54 8.50 39.78
CA SER A 18 43.05 8.60 38.40
C SER A 18 41.96 9.67 38.37
N PRO A 19 42.06 10.71 37.53
CA PRO A 19 40.95 11.61 37.31
C PRO A 19 39.86 10.83 36.58
N LEU A 20 38.66 10.85 37.15
CA LEU A 20 37.43 10.40 36.53
C LEU A 20 37.26 11.19 35.22
N LEU A 21 37.63 10.57 34.10
CA LEU A 21 37.31 11.07 32.78
C LEU A 21 35.80 10.90 32.62
N ILE A 22 35.03 11.90 33.04
CA ILE A 22 33.64 12.04 32.60
C ILE A 22 33.76 12.29 31.10
N ALA A 23 33.71 11.22 30.31
CA ALA A 23 33.40 11.33 28.90
C ALA A 23 32.03 12.01 28.87
N ALA A 24 32.03 13.30 28.52
CA ALA A 24 30.83 13.97 28.08
C ALA A 24 30.32 13.13 26.91
N VAL A 25 29.32 12.28 27.17
CA VAL A 25 28.48 11.76 26.12
C VAL A 25 27.90 13.01 25.51
N SER A 26 28.44 13.44 24.36
CA SER A 26 27.81 14.49 23.59
C SER A 26 26.48 13.90 23.18
N VAL A 27 25.43 14.24 23.94
CA VAL A 27 24.08 14.10 23.44
C VAL A 27 24.06 15.09 22.29
N SER A 28 24.31 14.59 21.07
CA SER A 28 24.05 15.36 19.86
C SER A 28 22.55 15.59 19.88
N SER A 29 22.13 16.73 20.45
CA SER A 29 20.76 17.17 20.31
C SER A 29 20.54 17.41 18.82
N LEU A 30 19.48 16.83 18.27
CA LEU A 30 19.05 17.27 16.95
C LEU A 30 18.83 18.77 17.01
N SER A 31 19.51 19.49 16.14
CA SER A 31 19.37 20.93 16.00
C SER A 31 19.03 21.22 14.56
N PHE A 32 17.86 21.83 14.35
CA PHE A 32 17.41 22.21 13.02
C PHE A 32 18.40 23.21 12.40
N LYS A 33 19.04 22.79 11.32
CA LYS A 33 20.03 23.61 10.63
C LYS A 33 19.33 24.52 9.61
N LYS A 34 19.09 25.77 10.00
CA LYS A 34 18.63 26.82 9.07
C LYS A 34 19.63 26.96 7.92
N ARG A 35 19.17 26.75 6.69
CA ARG A 35 19.96 26.95 5.47
C ARG A 35 19.80 28.38 4.96
N ALA A 36 20.73 28.84 4.12
CA ALA A 36 20.57 30.13 3.45
C ALA A 36 19.40 30.11 2.45
N ASP A 37 19.11 28.93 1.95
CA ASP A 37 18.11 28.61 0.95
C ASP A 37 17.61 27.17 1.20
N LEU A 38 16.29 27.00 1.31
CA LEU A 38 15.60 25.72 1.50
C LEU A 38 15.00 25.17 0.20
N ASP A 39 15.00 25.96 -0.86
CA ASP A 39 14.47 25.67 -2.20
C ASP A 39 15.55 26.12 -3.20
N ILE A 40 16.66 25.38 -3.19
CA ILE A 40 17.90 25.58 -3.94
C ILE A 40 17.66 25.62 -5.44
N ASP A 41 16.71 24.84 -5.96
CA ASP A 41 16.42 24.80 -7.40
C ASP A 41 15.27 25.73 -7.83
N GLY A 42 14.52 26.26 -6.87
CA GLY A 42 13.50 27.28 -7.06
C GLY A 42 12.20 26.76 -7.66
N ASP A 43 11.92 25.48 -7.52
CA ASP A 43 10.70 24.84 -8.03
C ASP A 43 9.49 24.94 -7.08
N GLY A 44 9.70 25.49 -5.88
CA GLY A 44 8.69 25.66 -4.84
C GLY A 44 8.57 24.48 -3.88
N LEU A 45 9.48 23.50 -3.92
CA LEU A 45 9.56 22.39 -2.98
C LEU A 45 10.78 22.55 -2.07
N ILE A 46 10.57 22.34 -0.76
CA ILE A 46 11.65 22.41 0.21
C ILE A 46 12.51 21.15 0.11
N GLU A 47 13.81 21.29 -0.17
CA GLU A 47 14.66 20.10 -0.22
C GLU A 47 14.85 19.47 1.15
N ILE A 48 14.84 18.15 1.20
CA ILE A 48 15.14 17.33 2.36
C ILE A 48 16.46 16.61 2.09
N ASN A 49 17.52 17.12 2.72
CA ASN A 49 18.91 16.72 2.43
C ASN A 49 19.52 15.84 3.53
N SER A 50 18.72 15.39 4.49
CA SER A 50 19.18 14.54 5.58
C SER A 50 18.01 13.91 6.32
N ALA A 51 18.28 12.86 7.07
CA ALA A 51 17.31 12.27 7.99
C ALA A 51 16.86 13.26 9.08
N ASP A 52 17.72 14.20 9.49
CA ASP A 52 17.36 15.27 10.42
C ASP A 52 16.34 16.25 9.80
N ASP A 53 16.56 16.70 8.56
CA ASP A 53 15.60 17.52 7.83
C ASP A 53 14.25 16.78 7.71
N PHE A 54 14.30 15.49 7.36
CA PHE A 54 13.11 14.65 7.25
C PHE A 54 12.37 14.51 8.58
N TYR A 55 13.09 14.35 9.69
CA TYR A 55 12.51 14.32 11.04
C TYR A 55 11.75 15.60 11.37
N TYR A 56 12.29 16.76 10.98
CA TYR A 56 11.67 18.06 11.28
C TYR A 56 10.36 18.30 10.54
N LEU A 57 10.05 17.51 9.50
CA LEU A 57 8.79 17.53 8.78
C LEU A 57 7.60 17.22 9.72
N ILE A 58 7.80 16.37 10.74
CA ILE A 58 6.79 16.04 11.77
C ILE A 58 6.42 17.28 12.63
N TYR A 59 7.30 18.28 12.69
CA TYR A 59 7.13 19.47 13.54
C TYR A 59 6.63 20.70 12.78
N ASP A 60 6.45 20.63 11.46
CA ASP A 60 5.77 21.71 10.75
C ASP A 60 4.33 21.83 11.25
N ARG A 61 3.97 23.01 11.77
CA ARG A 61 2.68 23.22 12.45
C ARG A 61 1.50 23.05 11.50
N SER A 62 1.70 23.38 10.22
CA SER A 62 0.63 23.39 9.21
C SER A 62 0.54 22.07 8.44
N LEU A 63 1.68 21.39 8.26
CA LEU A 63 1.87 20.28 7.32
C LEU A 63 1.38 20.59 5.89
N LYS A 64 1.46 21.87 5.49
CA LYS A 64 1.08 22.38 4.16
C LYS A 64 2.27 22.62 3.23
N GLY A 65 3.50 22.36 3.68
CA GLY A 65 4.70 22.50 2.83
C GLY A 65 5.26 23.92 2.71
N HIS A 66 4.72 24.90 3.43
CA HIS A 66 5.20 26.29 3.38
C HIS A 66 6.53 26.52 4.11
N SER A 67 6.91 25.62 5.02
CA SER A 67 8.11 25.77 5.83
C SER A 67 8.64 24.43 6.31
N LEU A 68 9.90 24.40 6.71
CA LEU A 68 10.50 23.31 7.47
C LEU A 68 10.81 23.82 8.87
N ASN A 69 10.11 23.28 9.87
CA ASN A 69 10.20 23.73 11.26
C ASN A 69 9.99 25.25 11.43
N GLY A 70 9.05 25.84 10.66
CA GLY A 70 8.76 27.27 10.68
C GLY A 70 9.77 28.15 9.93
N TYR A 71 10.74 27.56 9.22
CA TYR A 71 11.71 28.27 8.40
C TYR A 71 11.39 28.08 6.92
N SER A 72 11.40 29.17 6.13
CA SER A 72 10.95 29.18 4.73
C SER A 72 11.85 30.04 3.82
N LYS A 73 13.06 30.38 4.27
CA LYS A 73 13.98 31.17 3.44
C LYS A 73 14.40 30.34 2.23
N GLY A 74 14.21 30.88 1.03
CA GLY A 74 14.41 30.17 -0.23
C GLY A 74 13.13 30.04 -1.03
N CYS A 75 12.00 29.86 -0.33
CA CYS A 75 10.71 29.71 -0.96
C CYS A 75 10.30 30.91 -1.83
N PRO A 76 9.49 30.69 -2.90
CA PRO A 76 8.90 31.74 -3.71
C PRO A 76 8.04 32.72 -2.91
N GLU A 77 7.67 33.86 -3.52
CA GLU A 77 6.83 34.88 -2.87
C GLU A 77 5.47 34.32 -2.40
N ASP A 78 4.88 33.40 -3.18
CA ASP A 78 3.63 32.71 -2.83
C ASP A 78 3.83 31.56 -1.82
N GLY A 79 5.07 31.30 -1.42
CA GLY A 79 5.48 30.23 -0.49
C GLY A 79 5.72 28.89 -1.16
N CYS A 80 6.53 28.04 -0.52
CA CYS A 80 6.70 26.65 -0.96
C CYS A 80 5.39 25.88 -0.80
N ILE A 81 5.22 24.85 -1.62
CA ILE A 81 3.99 24.02 -1.67
C ILE A 81 4.22 22.59 -1.17
N GLY A 82 5.45 22.25 -0.78
CA GLY A 82 5.80 20.88 -0.46
C GLY A 82 7.25 20.67 -0.13
N PHE A 83 7.65 19.42 -0.21
CA PHE A 83 8.99 18.93 0.10
C PHE A 83 9.46 18.02 -1.02
N GLU A 84 10.77 17.97 -1.23
CA GLU A 84 11.38 17.01 -2.13
C GLU A 84 12.64 16.37 -1.55
N LEU A 85 12.89 15.11 -1.92
CA LEU A 85 14.14 14.44 -1.56
C LEU A 85 15.23 14.78 -2.58
N THR A 86 16.44 15.05 -2.10
CA THR A 86 17.65 15.20 -2.95
C THR A 86 18.60 14.01 -2.83
N GLN A 87 18.31 13.11 -1.90
CA GLN A 87 19.06 11.88 -1.64
C GLN A 87 18.20 10.87 -0.90
N ASP A 88 18.70 9.64 -0.82
CA ASP A 88 18.10 8.61 0.00
C ASP A 88 18.20 8.98 1.49
N ILE A 89 17.16 8.66 2.25
CA ILE A 89 17.08 8.93 3.68
C ILE A 89 17.18 7.62 4.43
N ASP A 90 18.17 7.49 5.32
CA ASP A 90 18.30 6.33 6.20
C ASP A 90 17.81 6.68 7.62
N LEU A 91 16.84 5.90 8.11
CA LEU A 91 16.30 6.03 9.47
C LEU A 91 17.05 5.18 10.50
N ASP A 92 18.09 4.44 10.08
CA ASP A 92 19.10 3.81 10.92
C ASP A 92 20.26 4.79 11.15
N ALA A 93 20.26 5.50 12.27
CA ALA A 93 21.18 6.63 12.45
C ALA A 93 22.64 6.20 12.60
N VAL A 94 22.88 4.92 12.94
CA VAL A 94 24.21 4.36 13.17
C VAL A 94 24.58 3.24 12.18
N ALA A 95 23.68 2.90 11.27
CA ALA A 95 23.81 1.85 10.25
C ALA A 95 24.19 0.48 10.81
N ASP A 96 23.60 0.09 11.95
CA ASP A 96 23.87 -1.21 12.59
C ASP A 96 22.82 -2.29 12.27
N GLY A 97 21.78 -1.93 11.53
CA GLY A 97 20.72 -2.81 11.07
C GLY A 97 19.71 -3.17 12.16
N VAL A 98 19.71 -2.48 13.31
CA VAL A 98 18.86 -2.77 14.44
C VAL A 98 18.10 -1.51 14.86
N PRO A 99 16.75 -1.50 14.82
CA PRO A 99 16.00 -0.37 15.35
C PRO A 99 16.16 -0.37 16.87
N ASP A 100 16.92 0.58 17.42
CA ASP A 100 17.17 0.71 18.85
C ASP A 100 17.46 2.16 19.30
N ALA A 101 17.79 2.34 20.58
CA ALA A 101 18.04 3.67 21.16
C ALA A 101 19.20 4.45 20.49
N LYS A 102 20.07 3.79 19.72
CA LYS A 102 21.13 4.45 18.95
C LYS A 102 20.60 5.22 17.75
N ASP A 103 19.37 4.93 17.29
CA ASP A 103 18.66 5.65 16.23
C ASP A 103 18.03 6.96 16.69
N LYS A 104 18.24 7.34 17.95
CA LYS A 104 17.89 8.64 18.53
C LYS A 104 16.46 9.08 18.17
N ALA A 105 16.34 10.09 17.30
CA ALA A 105 15.09 10.73 16.89
C ALA A 105 14.07 9.74 16.31
N PHE A 106 14.52 8.64 15.74
CA PHE A 106 13.67 7.68 15.04
C PHE A 106 13.19 6.53 15.94
N TRP A 107 13.71 6.40 17.16
CA TRP A 107 13.38 5.29 18.06
C TRP A 107 12.15 5.52 18.95
N ASP A 108 11.92 6.75 19.40
CA ASP A 108 10.77 7.16 20.26
C ASP A 108 10.44 6.14 21.36
N ASP A 109 11.44 5.80 22.19
CA ASP A 109 11.36 4.82 23.28
C ASP A 109 10.80 3.45 22.85
N GLY A 110 11.13 3.01 21.64
CA GLY A 110 10.75 1.73 21.07
C GLY A 110 9.48 1.75 20.23
N ARG A 111 8.82 2.91 20.12
CA ARG A 111 7.67 3.11 19.23
C ARG A 111 8.06 3.39 17.78
N GLY A 112 9.33 3.69 17.53
CA GLY A 112 9.84 3.98 16.19
C GLY A 112 9.37 5.32 15.65
N TRP A 113 9.38 5.44 14.33
CA TRP A 113 9.00 6.67 13.61
C TRP A 113 7.64 7.18 14.07
N LYS A 114 7.56 8.50 14.26
CA LYS A 114 6.31 9.19 14.56
C LYS A 114 5.68 9.62 13.24
N PRO A 115 4.48 9.10 12.89
CA PRO A 115 3.86 9.39 11.61
C PRO A 115 3.74 10.88 11.31
N VAL A 116 4.00 11.27 10.07
CA VAL A 116 3.76 12.64 9.58
C VAL A 116 2.27 12.83 9.40
N GLY A 117 1.72 13.75 10.18
CA GLY A 117 0.30 14.03 10.23
C GLY A 117 -0.53 12.95 10.92
N SER A 118 -1.70 13.34 11.41
CA SER A 118 -2.61 12.47 12.13
C SER A 118 -4.08 12.84 11.88
N ARG A 119 -4.95 11.84 12.03
CA ARG A 119 -6.38 12.02 12.19
C ARG A 119 -6.74 11.64 13.62
N LEU A 120 -6.97 12.63 14.49
CA LEU A 120 -7.43 12.34 15.83
C LEU A 120 -8.88 11.81 15.74
N ARG A 121 -9.09 10.53 16.03
CA ARG A 121 -10.40 10.05 16.49
C ARG A 121 -10.44 10.23 18.01
N PRO A 122 -11.51 10.81 18.59
CA PRO A 122 -11.64 10.88 20.04
C PRO A 122 -11.45 9.49 20.66
N ARG A 123 -10.59 9.35 21.68
CA ARG A 123 -10.40 8.08 22.38
C ARG A 123 -11.72 7.69 23.06
N ILE A 124 -12.21 6.48 22.80
CA ILE A 124 -13.34 5.92 23.56
C ILE A 124 -12.92 5.84 25.03
N GLY A 125 -13.57 6.63 25.89
CA GLY A 125 -13.34 6.63 27.35
C GLY A 125 -12.70 7.92 27.89
N GLU A 126 -12.10 8.76 27.05
CA GLU A 126 -11.92 10.17 27.39
C GLU A 126 -13.24 10.88 27.13
N ARG A 127 -13.73 11.68 28.09
CA ARG A 127 -14.98 12.43 27.93
C ARG A 127 -14.99 13.05 26.54
N SER A 128 -15.93 12.60 25.71
CA SER A 128 -16.30 13.24 24.46
C SER A 128 -16.54 14.72 24.76
N TYR A 129 -15.52 15.56 24.57
CA TYR A 129 -15.80 16.92 24.17
C TYR A 129 -16.37 16.77 22.77
N MET A 130 -17.71 16.77 22.70
CA MET A 130 -18.42 17.12 21.48
C MET A 130 -17.89 18.49 21.06
N GLY A 131 -16.87 18.46 20.22
CA GLY A 131 -15.95 19.56 20.01
C GLY A 131 -14.65 19.13 19.35
N ALA A 132 -14.57 17.92 18.77
CA ALA A 132 -13.56 17.64 17.77
C ALA A 132 -13.84 18.58 16.59
N THR A 133 -13.07 19.66 16.50
CA THR A 133 -13.21 20.66 15.44
C THR A 133 -12.29 20.26 14.29
N ALA A 134 -12.39 20.93 13.14
CA ALA A 134 -11.40 20.80 12.07
C ALA A 134 -9.95 21.06 12.55
N ALA A 135 -9.75 21.66 13.74
CA ALA A 135 -8.45 21.88 14.37
C ALA A 135 -7.78 20.60 14.93
N ASP A 136 -8.51 19.49 15.09
CA ASP A 136 -7.98 18.20 15.59
C ASP A 136 -7.51 17.26 14.46
N LEU A 137 -7.69 17.67 13.20
CA LEU A 137 -7.12 17.05 12.02
C LEU A 137 -5.79 17.74 11.69
N ARG A 138 -4.68 17.10 12.05
CA ARG A 138 -3.35 17.55 11.63
C ARG A 138 -2.87 16.68 10.46
N ALA A 139 -3.64 16.61 9.39
CA ALA A 139 -3.29 15.83 8.21
C ALA A 139 -2.14 16.48 7.43
N PHE A 140 -1.34 15.67 6.75
CA PHE A 140 -0.40 16.16 5.75
C PHE A 140 -1.17 16.57 4.49
N GLN A 141 -0.90 17.79 3.98
CA GLN A 141 -1.68 18.49 2.96
C GLN A 141 -0.80 19.13 1.88
N ALA A 142 0.43 18.63 1.71
CA ALA A 142 1.43 19.22 0.82
C ALA A 142 1.82 18.25 -0.31
N VAL A 143 2.67 18.73 -1.23
CA VAL A 143 3.40 17.87 -2.16
C VAL A 143 4.58 17.21 -1.43
N PHE A 144 4.81 15.93 -1.65
CA PHE A 144 6.04 15.22 -1.29
C PHE A 144 6.57 14.50 -2.52
N GLU A 145 7.64 15.02 -3.09
CA GLU A 145 8.33 14.47 -4.26
C GLU A 145 9.54 13.64 -3.80
N GLY A 146 9.55 12.36 -4.13
CA GLY A 146 10.65 11.47 -3.80
C GLY A 146 11.82 11.57 -4.78
N ASN A 147 11.64 12.12 -5.99
CA ASN A 147 12.65 12.19 -7.06
C ASN A 147 13.31 10.84 -7.39
N GLY A 148 12.61 9.73 -7.13
CA GLY A 148 13.12 8.37 -7.28
C GLY A 148 14.00 7.87 -6.12
N HIS A 149 14.18 8.69 -5.08
CA HIS A 149 14.91 8.32 -3.86
C HIS A 149 14.14 7.36 -2.97
N THR A 150 14.89 6.77 -2.04
CA THR A 150 14.38 5.79 -1.08
C THR A 150 14.47 6.31 0.35
N ILE A 151 13.40 6.09 1.12
CA ILE A 151 13.42 6.16 2.58
C ILE A 151 13.64 4.74 3.10
N HIS A 152 14.79 4.52 3.72
CA HIS A 152 15.23 3.23 4.24
C HIS A 152 14.86 3.03 5.71
N ASN A 153 14.76 1.76 6.08
CA ASN A 153 14.76 1.34 7.48
C ASN A 153 13.62 1.95 8.31
N LEU A 154 12.41 2.08 7.73
CA LEU A 154 11.24 2.48 8.49
C LEU A 154 10.90 1.40 9.54
N TYR A 155 10.82 1.80 10.80
CA TYR A 155 10.29 1.00 11.90
C TYR A 155 9.22 1.79 12.64
N ILE A 156 8.06 1.17 12.86
CA ILE A 156 6.98 1.74 13.66
C ILE A 156 6.35 0.63 14.50
N ASN A 157 6.23 0.86 15.81
CA ASN A 157 5.58 -0.04 16.76
C ASN A 157 4.55 0.74 17.58
N ARG A 158 3.37 0.94 16.99
CA ARG A 158 2.27 1.75 17.53
C ARG A 158 0.94 1.00 17.42
N PRO A 159 0.79 -0.16 18.09
CA PRO A 159 -0.38 -1.02 17.93
C PRO A 159 -1.69 -0.37 18.41
N ASP A 160 -1.61 0.56 19.36
CA ASP A 160 -2.78 1.20 19.96
C ASP A 160 -3.22 2.52 19.28
N GLU A 161 -2.46 3.01 18.29
CA GLU A 161 -2.74 4.26 17.59
C GLU A 161 -3.64 4.01 16.37
N TYR A 162 -4.28 5.06 15.85
CA TYR A 162 -5.07 5.01 14.61
C TYR A 162 -4.24 5.60 13.47
N TYR A 163 -4.42 5.08 12.26
CA TYR A 163 -3.82 5.57 11.04
C TYR A 163 -2.29 5.68 11.13
N VAL A 164 -1.61 4.56 10.88
CA VAL A 164 -0.17 4.45 11.04
C VAL A 164 0.53 4.10 9.72
N GLY A 165 1.59 4.85 9.44
CA GLY A 165 2.51 4.69 8.32
C GLY A 165 3.60 5.75 8.40
N LEU A 166 4.43 5.88 7.36
CA LEU A 166 5.35 7.03 7.23
C LEU A 166 4.58 8.35 7.40
N PHE A 167 3.44 8.45 6.72
CA PHE A 167 2.40 9.44 6.95
C PHE A 167 1.26 8.80 7.75
N GLY A 168 0.76 9.47 8.78
CA GLY A 168 -0.41 8.96 9.50
C GLY A 168 -1.66 9.15 8.66
N TYR A 169 -1.92 10.40 8.28
CA TYR A 169 -3.09 10.75 7.47
C TYR A 169 -2.77 11.81 6.41
N LEU A 170 -3.13 11.51 5.16
CA LEU A 170 -3.03 12.41 4.01
C LEU A 170 -4.40 13.03 3.72
N LYS A 171 -4.44 14.35 3.45
CA LYS A 171 -5.65 15.04 3.02
C LYS A 171 -5.30 16.10 1.99
N ASN A 172 -5.89 16.07 0.79
CA ASN A 172 -5.52 17.01 -0.29
C ASN A 172 -4.00 17.03 -0.56
N ALA A 173 -3.31 15.92 -0.34
CA ALA A 173 -1.87 15.81 -0.50
C ALA A 173 -1.51 15.13 -1.81
N GLU A 174 -0.28 15.35 -2.27
CA GLU A 174 0.30 14.65 -3.41
C GLU A 174 1.61 13.99 -2.99
N ILE A 175 1.69 12.66 -3.10
CA ILE A 175 2.91 11.90 -2.80
C ILE A 175 3.34 11.20 -4.08
N ARG A 176 4.60 11.41 -4.52
CA ARG A 176 5.08 10.86 -5.79
C ARG A 176 6.53 10.40 -5.82
N ASN A 177 6.83 9.47 -6.72
CA ASN A 177 8.16 8.94 -7.07
C ASN A 177 9.04 8.55 -5.87
N LEU A 178 8.47 7.78 -4.95
CA LEU A 178 9.12 7.44 -3.69
C LEU A 178 9.23 5.92 -3.52
N THR A 179 10.37 5.45 -3.02
CA THR A 179 10.48 4.09 -2.48
C THR A 179 10.55 4.14 -0.96
N VAL A 180 9.83 3.27 -0.27
CA VAL A 180 9.92 3.12 1.19
C VAL A 180 10.23 1.66 1.52
N THR A 181 11.25 1.45 2.35
CA THR A 181 11.62 0.12 2.85
C THR A 181 11.59 0.09 4.38
N THR A 182 11.16 -1.04 4.95
CA THR A 182 11.10 -1.22 6.40
C THR A 182 12.24 -2.10 6.91
N TYR A 183 12.50 -2.03 8.22
CA TYR A 183 13.20 -3.12 8.91
C TYR A 183 12.41 -4.45 8.80
N ALA A 184 13.06 -5.56 9.15
CA ALA A 184 12.41 -6.87 9.22
C ALA A 184 11.31 -6.94 10.31
N SER A 185 11.48 -6.19 11.41
CA SER A 185 10.44 -5.99 12.43
C SER A 185 9.24 -5.19 11.90
N GLY A 186 9.45 -4.42 10.83
CA GLY A 186 8.41 -3.81 10.02
C GLY A 186 7.67 -2.64 10.65
N VAL A 187 6.50 -2.39 10.09
CA VAL A 187 5.47 -1.50 10.64
C VAL A 187 4.44 -2.38 11.35
N ALA A 188 4.48 -2.39 12.68
CA ALA A 188 3.54 -3.08 13.53
C ALA A 188 2.61 -2.05 14.18
N ALA A 189 1.40 -1.89 13.64
CA ALA A 189 0.58 -0.77 14.05
C ALA A 189 -0.93 -0.91 13.80
N GLY A 190 -1.67 -0.09 14.54
CA GLY A 190 -2.97 0.40 14.12
C GLY A 190 -4.18 -0.34 14.68
N LYS A 191 -4.95 0.33 15.55
CA LYS A 191 -6.36 -0.02 15.82
C LYS A 191 -7.20 0.02 14.54
N GLU A 192 -6.88 0.93 13.63
CA GLU A 192 -7.57 1.11 12.35
C GLU A 192 -6.65 1.84 11.36
N GLY A 193 -6.52 1.33 10.13
CA GLY A 193 -5.70 1.94 9.08
C GLY A 193 -4.19 1.82 9.29
N THR A 194 -3.57 0.89 8.56
CA THR A 194 -2.12 0.71 8.58
C THR A 194 -1.60 0.50 7.17
N GLY A 195 -0.56 1.24 6.80
CA GLY A 195 0.20 1.03 5.58
C GLY A 195 1.63 1.50 5.73
N ILE A 196 2.55 1.01 4.88
CA ILE A 196 3.95 1.43 4.96
C ILE A 196 4.07 2.92 4.60
N LEU A 197 3.40 3.35 3.54
CA LEU A 197 3.38 4.76 3.16
C LEU A 197 2.43 5.55 4.06
N ALA A 198 1.16 5.14 4.14
CA ALA A 198 0.15 5.91 4.85
C ALA A 198 -0.87 5.06 5.61
N GLY A 199 -1.27 5.52 6.80
CA GLY A 199 -2.41 4.94 7.51
C GLY A 199 -3.72 5.18 6.78
N GLY A 200 -3.95 6.41 6.31
CA GLY A 200 -5.12 6.76 5.50
C GLY A 200 -4.89 7.94 4.57
N ALA A 201 -5.69 8.01 3.50
CA ALA A 201 -5.66 9.09 2.52
C ALA A 201 -7.07 9.56 2.11
N GLU A 202 -7.28 10.87 2.08
CA GLU A 202 -8.53 11.50 1.68
C GLU A 202 -8.26 12.57 0.62
N ASN A 203 -9.01 12.59 -0.49
CA ASN A 203 -8.86 13.59 -1.55
C ASN A 203 -7.40 13.78 -2.01
N SER A 204 -6.60 12.72 -1.99
CA SER A 204 -5.16 12.79 -2.20
C SER A 204 -4.75 12.06 -3.48
N VAL A 205 -3.59 12.41 -4.00
CA VAL A 205 -2.97 11.77 -5.16
C VAL A 205 -1.72 11.04 -4.69
N ILE A 206 -1.63 9.74 -5.01
CA ILE A 206 -0.45 8.93 -4.68
C ILE A 206 0.01 8.27 -5.97
N SER A 207 1.23 8.57 -6.42
CA SER A 207 1.72 8.08 -7.71
C SER A 207 3.16 7.54 -7.66
N ASN A 208 3.44 6.48 -8.41
CA ASN A 208 4.80 5.93 -8.56
C ASN A 208 5.49 5.61 -7.22
N VAL A 209 4.74 5.03 -6.27
CA VAL A 209 5.26 4.63 -4.96
C VAL A 209 5.56 3.14 -4.92
N THR A 210 6.75 2.78 -4.43
CA THR A 210 7.13 1.40 -4.15
C THR A 210 7.31 1.18 -2.66
N VAL A 211 6.73 0.11 -2.12
CA VAL A 211 6.91 -0.29 -0.72
C VAL A 211 7.47 -1.70 -0.61
N LYS A 212 8.46 -1.89 0.26
CA LYS A 212 9.09 -3.18 0.56
C LYS A 212 9.23 -3.38 2.06
N GLY A 213 9.25 -4.63 2.49
CA GLY A 213 9.42 -4.99 3.90
C GLY A 213 8.17 -5.64 4.49
N VAL A 214 7.80 -5.30 5.72
CA VAL A 214 6.72 -5.96 6.46
C VAL A 214 5.77 -4.94 7.06
N VAL A 215 4.46 -5.19 6.93
CA VAL A 215 3.41 -4.43 7.61
C VAL A 215 2.42 -5.37 8.30
N HIS A 216 2.02 -5.02 9.51
CA HIS A 216 1.07 -5.74 10.34
C HIS A 216 0.11 -4.75 10.99
N GLY A 217 -1.20 -5.00 10.89
CA GLY A 217 -2.23 -4.24 11.60
C GLY A 217 -3.50 -5.04 11.85
N SER A 218 -4.52 -4.39 12.43
CA SER A 218 -5.70 -5.11 12.95
C SER A 218 -6.97 -4.99 12.11
N VAL A 219 -7.26 -3.83 11.49
CA VAL A 219 -8.55 -3.62 10.79
C VAL A 219 -8.36 -3.39 9.30
N ARG A 220 -7.79 -2.26 8.87
CA ARG A 220 -7.58 -1.94 7.45
C ARG A 220 -6.09 -1.91 7.19
N VAL A 221 -5.56 -2.94 6.53
CA VAL A 221 -4.11 -3.12 6.36
C VAL A 221 -3.80 -3.20 4.88
N GLY A 222 -3.07 -2.21 4.38
CA GLY A 222 -2.55 -2.21 3.02
C GLY A 222 -1.04 -2.23 3.01
N GLY A 223 -0.42 -2.83 2.01
CA GLY A 223 1.04 -2.68 1.81
C GLY A 223 1.44 -1.21 1.71
N VAL A 224 0.70 -0.42 0.92
CA VAL A 224 0.96 1.01 0.70
C VAL A 224 0.10 1.87 1.63
N VAL A 225 -1.23 1.73 1.55
CA VAL A 225 -2.17 2.57 2.30
C VAL A 225 -3.21 1.73 3.03
N GLY A 226 -3.46 2.01 4.31
CA GLY A 226 -4.51 1.31 5.06
C GLY A 226 -5.91 1.55 4.51
N GLU A 227 -6.31 2.82 4.35
CA GLU A 227 -7.63 3.23 3.87
C GLU A 227 -7.53 4.43 2.91
N THR A 228 -8.36 4.44 1.87
CA THR A 228 -8.46 5.56 0.93
C THR A 228 -9.91 6.02 0.78
N HIS A 229 -10.10 7.32 0.60
CA HIS A 229 -11.38 7.95 0.34
C HIS A 229 -11.24 9.05 -0.72
N SER A 230 -12.04 9.00 -1.79
CA SER A 230 -12.06 10.07 -2.82
C SER A 230 -10.67 10.40 -3.39
N SER A 231 -9.79 9.40 -3.49
CA SER A 231 -8.38 9.55 -3.82
C SER A 231 -8.02 8.88 -5.15
N LYS A 232 -6.90 9.31 -5.74
CA LYS A 232 -6.37 8.75 -6.99
C LYS A 232 -5.02 8.10 -6.73
N LEU A 233 -4.92 6.81 -7.03
CA LEU A 233 -3.72 6.02 -6.81
C LEU A 233 -3.23 5.44 -8.13
N SER A 234 -1.97 5.68 -8.48
CA SER A 234 -1.41 5.20 -9.75
C SER A 234 0.03 4.72 -9.62
N GLY A 235 0.43 3.72 -10.42
CA GLY A 235 1.82 3.27 -10.44
C GLY A 235 2.31 2.70 -9.10
N LEU A 236 1.41 2.17 -8.26
CA LEU A 236 1.78 1.62 -6.96
C LEU A 236 2.44 0.25 -7.11
N ARG A 237 3.48 -0.01 -6.32
CA ARG A 237 4.18 -1.29 -6.28
C ARG A 237 4.32 -1.82 -4.86
N GLY A 238 3.63 -2.93 -4.59
CA GLY A 238 3.69 -3.62 -3.31
C GLY A 238 4.54 -4.89 -3.41
N GLU A 239 5.74 -4.83 -2.83
CA GLU A 239 6.64 -5.98 -2.66
C GLU A 239 6.73 -6.40 -1.18
N ALA A 240 5.89 -5.82 -0.33
CA ALA A 240 5.87 -6.06 1.10
C ALA A 240 5.11 -7.34 1.49
N VAL A 241 5.42 -7.86 2.69
CA VAL A 241 4.64 -8.87 3.38
C VAL A 241 3.57 -8.16 4.22
N VAL A 242 2.30 -8.40 3.90
CA VAL A 242 1.14 -7.86 4.61
C VAL A 242 0.59 -8.91 5.55
N ARG A 243 0.46 -8.59 6.85
CA ARG A 243 -0.01 -9.50 7.89
C ARG A 243 -1.25 -8.98 8.60
N GLY A 244 -2.25 -9.86 8.74
CA GLY A 244 -3.48 -9.58 9.47
C GLY A 244 -4.34 -8.48 8.84
N GLY A 245 -5.32 -8.00 9.61
CA GLY A 245 -6.28 -7.01 9.17
C GLY A 245 -7.62 -7.61 8.78
N LYS A 246 -8.72 -7.10 9.36
CA LYS A 246 -10.09 -7.43 8.89
C LYS A 246 -10.21 -7.29 7.37
N ASP A 247 -9.72 -6.19 6.82
CA ASP A 247 -9.56 -5.91 5.39
C ASP A 247 -8.05 -5.82 5.08
N ALA A 248 -7.52 -6.88 4.48
CA ALA A 248 -6.11 -6.99 4.12
C ALA A 248 -5.93 -6.86 2.60
N GLY A 249 -5.19 -5.86 2.17
CA GLY A 249 -4.83 -5.65 0.78
C GLY A 249 -3.32 -5.66 0.56
N GLY A 250 -2.87 -6.30 -0.52
CA GLY A 250 -1.46 -6.24 -0.90
C GLY A 250 -0.98 -4.81 -1.17
N LEU A 251 -1.86 -3.93 -1.68
CA LEU A 251 -1.60 -2.50 -1.83
C LEU A 251 -2.44 -1.66 -0.86
N ILE A 252 -3.75 -1.90 -0.81
CA ILE A 252 -4.72 -1.03 -0.12
C ILE A 252 -5.64 -1.87 0.75
N GLY A 253 -5.74 -1.59 2.05
CA GLY A 253 -6.68 -2.32 2.91
C GLY A 253 -8.13 -2.12 2.45
N THR A 254 -8.58 -0.85 2.48
CA THR A 254 -9.94 -0.45 2.08
C THR A 254 -9.89 0.67 1.03
N LEU A 255 -10.56 0.43 -0.11
CA LEU A 255 -10.66 1.33 -1.24
C LEU A 255 -12.09 1.87 -1.37
N LEU A 256 -12.31 3.16 -1.06
CA LEU A 256 -13.64 3.78 -1.05
C LEU A 256 -13.69 4.99 -1.99
N ASN A 257 -14.60 5.01 -2.96
CA ASN A 257 -14.76 6.13 -3.90
C ASN A 257 -13.42 6.59 -4.48
N SER A 258 -12.52 5.66 -4.74
CA SER A 258 -11.13 5.93 -5.07
C SER A 258 -10.71 5.06 -6.25
N GLU A 259 -9.93 5.64 -7.15
CA GLU A 259 -9.43 4.94 -8.33
C GLU A 259 -8.03 4.38 -8.08
N VAL A 260 -7.81 3.14 -8.48
CA VAL A 260 -6.48 2.52 -8.54
C VAL A 260 -6.16 2.19 -9.98
N ARG A 261 -5.01 2.67 -10.47
CA ARG A 261 -4.60 2.51 -11.86
C ARG A 261 -3.15 2.05 -11.97
N ASP A 262 -2.82 1.30 -13.02
CA ASP A 262 -1.42 0.99 -13.40
C ASP A 262 -0.59 0.39 -12.23
N SER A 263 -1.23 -0.40 -11.37
CA SER A 263 -0.68 -0.79 -10.07
C SER A 263 -0.42 -2.29 -9.96
N TYR A 264 0.54 -2.66 -9.13
CA TYR A 264 1.12 -4.00 -9.14
C TYR A 264 1.43 -4.53 -7.74
N PHE A 265 0.96 -5.74 -7.45
CA PHE A 265 1.30 -6.48 -6.26
C PHE A 265 2.10 -7.76 -6.58
N SER A 266 3.26 -7.90 -5.94
CA SER A 266 4.12 -9.09 -6.03
C SER A 266 4.64 -9.61 -4.69
N GLY A 267 4.19 -9.01 -3.59
CA GLY A 267 4.55 -9.43 -2.24
C GLY A 267 3.78 -10.67 -1.76
N GLU A 268 3.65 -10.77 -0.45
CA GLU A 268 2.94 -11.86 0.23
C GLU A 268 1.86 -11.27 1.14
N LEU A 269 0.66 -11.86 1.13
CA LEU A 269 -0.40 -11.55 2.08
C LEU A 269 -0.64 -12.78 2.95
N VAL A 270 -0.56 -12.59 4.27
CA VAL A 270 -0.77 -13.62 5.28
C VAL A 270 -1.84 -13.16 6.27
N ALA A 271 -3.04 -13.67 6.07
CA ALA A 271 -4.17 -13.49 6.97
C ALA A 271 -3.94 -14.14 8.33
N ASP A 272 -4.56 -13.55 9.35
CA ASP A 272 -4.77 -14.14 10.65
C ASP A 272 -6.22 -14.61 10.82
N LYS A 273 -6.56 -15.14 12.00
CA LYS A 273 -7.90 -15.67 12.30
C LYS A 273 -9.02 -14.62 12.24
N ASP A 274 -8.69 -13.33 12.35
CA ASP A 274 -9.65 -12.22 12.40
C ASP A 274 -9.77 -11.51 11.04
N THR A 275 -8.96 -11.92 10.06
CA THR A 275 -9.01 -11.42 8.69
C THR A 275 -10.29 -11.89 8.00
N GLU A 276 -11.09 -10.96 7.49
CA GLU A 276 -12.31 -11.25 6.75
C GLU A 276 -12.07 -11.18 5.25
N ASN A 277 -11.48 -10.10 4.76
CA ASN A 277 -11.37 -9.79 3.35
C ASN A 277 -9.90 -9.71 2.94
N SER A 278 -9.53 -10.41 1.86
CA SER A 278 -8.14 -10.45 1.40
C SER A 278 -8.05 -10.34 -0.12
N GLY A 279 -7.27 -9.37 -0.60
CA GLY A 279 -7.00 -9.21 -2.03
C GLY A 279 -5.60 -8.68 -2.33
N GLY A 280 -5.03 -9.07 -3.47
CA GLY A 280 -3.70 -8.60 -3.86
C GLY A 280 -3.62 -7.10 -4.12
N ILE A 281 -4.68 -6.49 -4.66
CA ILE A 281 -4.78 -5.03 -4.83
C ILE A 281 -5.50 -4.43 -3.63
N ALA A 282 -6.72 -4.87 -3.35
CA ALA A 282 -7.55 -4.33 -2.28
C ALA A 282 -8.18 -5.43 -1.41
N GLY A 283 -8.20 -5.25 -0.09
CA GLY A 283 -8.97 -6.13 0.80
C GLY A 283 -10.48 -5.93 0.59
N PHE A 284 -10.92 -4.68 0.71
CA PHE A 284 -12.31 -4.26 0.51
C PHE A 284 -12.38 -3.11 -0.50
N SER A 285 -13.31 -3.18 -1.45
CA SER A 285 -13.53 -2.16 -2.48
C SER A 285 -15.02 -1.84 -2.60
N ASP A 286 -15.41 -0.56 -2.51
CA ASP A 286 -16.81 -0.13 -2.54
C ASP A 286 -16.98 1.33 -2.98
N ARG A 287 -18.22 1.73 -3.27
CA ARG A 287 -18.65 3.09 -3.61
C ARG A 287 -17.97 3.64 -4.87
N ASP A 288 -18.08 2.94 -6.00
CA ASP A 288 -17.42 3.33 -7.27
C ASP A 288 -15.90 3.48 -7.13
N ALA A 289 -15.27 2.35 -6.83
CA ALA A 289 -13.83 2.23 -6.64
C ALA A 289 -13.20 1.42 -7.79
N PRO A 290 -12.99 2.02 -8.98
CA PRO A 290 -12.49 1.30 -10.13
C PRO A 290 -11.03 0.89 -9.96
N ILE A 291 -10.72 -0.36 -10.33
CA ILE A 291 -9.36 -0.89 -10.42
C ILE A 291 -9.05 -1.13 -11.90
N ILE A 292 -8.11 -0.36 -12.42
CA ILE A 292 -7.84 -0.26 -13.85
C ILE A 292 -6.38 -0.65 -14.12
N ARG A 293 -6.11 -1.41 -15.18
CA ARG A 293 -4.74 -1.70 -15.66
C ARG A 293 -3.81 -2.19 -14.55
N SER A 294 -4.30 -3.14 -13.75
CA SER A 294 -3.62 -3.56 -12.53
C SER A 294 -3.34 -5.05 -12.50
N VAL A 295 -2.29 -5.42 -11.78
CA VAL A 295 -1.70 -6.76 -11.83
C VAL A 295 -1.47 -7.29 -10.42
N SER A 296 -1.91 -8.53 -10.16
CA SER A 296 -1.61 -9.25 -8.93
C SER A 296 -0.91 -10.57 -9.28
N GLN A 297 0.30 -10.77 -8.75
CA GLN A 297 1.07 -12.00 -8.92
C GLN A 297 1.69 -12.55 -7.62
N GLY A 298 1.39 -11.90 -6.49
CA GLY A 298 1.88 -12.30 -5.18
C GLY A 298 1.31 -13.63 -4.68
N THR A 299 1.72 -14.00 -3.48
CA THR A 299 1.17 -15.14 -2.73
C THR A 299 0.09 -14.64 -1.77
N ILE A 300 -1.10 -15.23 -1.79
CA ILE A 300 -2.23 -14.79 -0.96
C ILE A 300 -2.72 -15.99 -0.13
N THR A 301 -2.44 -15.94 1.17
CA THR A 301 -3.12 -16.77 2.17
C THR A 301 -4.09 -15.85 2.90
N GLY A 302 -5.33 -15.79 2.41
CA GLY A 302 -6.36 -14.86 2.86
C GLY A 302 -7.31 -15.41 3.91
N GLY A 303 -8.14 -14.52 4.46
CA GLY A 303 -9.19 -14.81 5.42
C GLY A 303 -10.44 -15.38 4.76
N LYS A 304 -11.63 -15.00 5.24
CA LYS A 304 -12.91 -15.48 4.70
C LYS A 304 -13.06 -15.22 3.20
N TYR A 305 -13.26 -13.99 2.75
CA TYR A 305 -13.39 -13.67 1.33
C TYR A 305 -12.03 -13.36 0.73
N THR A 306 -11.50 -14.34 -0.02
CA THR A 306 -10.15 -14.26 -0.59
C THR A 306 -10.23 -14.18 -2.11
N GLY A 307 -9.77 -13.06 -2.67
CA GLY A 307 -9.63 -12.88 -4.12
C GLY A 307 -8.19 -12.62 -4.53
N GLY A 308 -7.81 -13.00 -5.74
CA GLY A 308 -6.46 -12.69 -6.24
C GLY A 308 -6.21 -11.19 -6.40
N MET A 309 -7.24 -10.41 -6.75
CA MET A 309 -7.16 -8.94 -6.85
C MET A 309 -7.93 -8.24 -5.73
N VAL A 310 -9.19 -8.61 -5.50
CA VAL A 310 -10.06 -7.96 -4.51
C VAL A 310 -10.69 -9.01 -3.59
N GLY A 311 -10.64 -8.79 -2.27
CA GLY A 311 -11.32 -9.67 -1.32
C GLY A 311 -12.84 -9.51 -1.40
N TYR A 312 -13.34 -8.37 -0.93
CA TYR A 312 -14.76 -8.00 -0.98
C TYR A 312 -15.00 -6.92 -2.03
N PHE A 313 -15.94 -7.19 -2.93
CA PHE A 313 -16.29 -6.31 -4.03
C PHE A 313 -17.72 -5.82 -3.89
N GLY A 314 -17.84 -4.55 -3.52
CA GLY A 314 -19.09 -3.85 -3.31
C GLY A 314 -19.89 -3.61 -4.60
N PRO A 315 -21.13 -3.09 -4.47
CA PRO A 315 -21.97 -2.73 -5.61
C PRO A 315 -21.29 -1.72 -6.55
N GLU A 316 -21.58 -1.86 -7.84
CA GLU A 316 -21.00 -1.09 -8.94
C GLU A 316 -19.47 -1.17 -9.05
N GLY A 317 -18.86 -2.18 -8.39
CA GLY A 317 -17.43 -2.44 -8.51
C GLY A 317 -17.01 -2.71 -9.95
N ARG A 318 -15.87 -2.11 -10.36
CA ARG A 318 -15.30 -2.23 -11.71
C ARG A 318 -13.83 -2.65 -11.66
N ILE A 319 -13.52 -3.78 -12.31
CA ILE A 319 -12.15 -4.19 -12.62
C ILE A 319 -12.01 -4.22 -14.14
N ASN A 320 -11.10 -3.43 -14.70
CA ASN A 320 -10.89 -3.34 -16.15
C ASN A 320 -9.40 -3.40 -16.51
N GLY A 321 -9.03 -4.26 -17.45
CA GLY A 321 -7.64 -4.39 -17.86
C GLY A 321 -6.81 -4.99 -16.74
N CYS A 322 -6.87 -6.30 -16.53
CA CYS A 322 -6.17 -6.90 -15.40
C CYS A 322 -5.36 -8.14 -15.74
N LEU A 323 -4.26 -8.34 -15.00
CA LEU A 323 -3.57 -9.63 -14.96
C LEU A 323 -3.66 -10.21 -13.54
N ALA A 324 -4.51 -11.22 -13.38
CA ALA A 324 -4.62 -12.00 -12.15
C ALA A 324 -3.79 -13.28 -12.28
N ALA A 325 -2.56 -13.24 -11.77
CA ALA A 325 -1.56 -14.30 -11.91
C ALA A 325 -0.90 -14.65 -10.55
N SER A 326 -1.63 -14.47 -9.45
CA SER A 326 -1.17 -14.82 -8.10
C SER A 326 -0.74 -16.29 -8.04
N ARG A 327 0.46 -16.53 -7.51
CA ARG A 327 1.05 -17.89 -7.49
C ARG A 327 0.28 -18.85 -6.60
N GLN A 328 -0.32 -18.33 -5.54
CA GLN A 328 -1.14 -19.10 -4.61
C GLN A 328 -2.29 -18.23 -4.15
N ILE A 329 -3.50 -18.79 -4.16
CA ILE A 329 -4.70 -18.18 -3.57
C ILE A 329 -5.32 -19.23 -2.65
N ARG A 330 -5.20 -19.02 -1.34
CA ARG A 330 -5.74 -19.91 -0.32
C ARG A 330 -6.55 -19.12 0.69
N SER A 331 -7.74 -19.60 1.02
CA SER A 331 -8.50 -19.13 2.18
C SER A 331 -8.20 -20.02 3.40
N ILE A 332 -8.04 -19.42 4.57
CA ILE A 332 -7.91 -20.15 5.85
C ILE A 332 -9.25 -20.33 6.58
N GLN A 333 -10.33 -19.77 6.05
CA GLN A 333 -11.69 -19.88 6.57
C GLN A 333 -12.65 -20.47 5.50
N PRO A 334 -13.82 -20.99 5.88
CA PRO A 334 -14.75 -21.55 4.90
C PRO A 334 -15.31 -20.48 3.93
N SER A 335 -14.92 -20.58 2.66
CA SER A 335 -15.39 -19.77 1.53
C SER A 335 -14.92 -20.37 0.22
N ILE A 336 -15.41 -19.84 -0.90
CA ILE A 336 -14.85 -20.13 -2.23
C ILE A 336 -13.93 -18.96 -2.62
N PRO A 337 -12.60 -19.16 -2.68
CA PRO A 337 -11.71 -18.12 -3.21
C PRO A 337 -11.95 -17.90 -4.70
N GLY A 338 -11.76 -16.66 -5.16
CA GLY A 338 -11.78 -16.35 -6.60
C GLY A 338 -10.43 -15.85 -7.10
N HIS A 339 -10.13 -16.10 -8.37
CA HIS A 339 -8.88 -15.62 -8.98
C HIS A 339 -8.81 -14.11 -9.10
N VAL A 340 -9.95 -13.44 -9.29
CA VAL A 340 -10.02 -11.98 -9.37
C VAL A 340 -10.68 -11.45 -8.11
N VAL A 341 -11.89 -11.94 -7.79
CA VAL A 341 -12.69 -11.44 -6.65
C VAL A 341 -13.06 -12.56 -5.68
N GLY A 342 -12.92 -12.33 -4.38
CA GLY A 342 -13.31 -13.30 -3.34
C GLY A 342 -14.82 -13.35 -3.09
N PHE A 343 -15.46 -12.20 -2.88
CA PHE A 343 -16.90 -12.08 -2.71
C PHE A 343 -17.47 -10.89 -3.48
N VAL A 344 -18.60 -11.10 -4.15
CA VAL A 344 -19.34 -10.07 -4.89
C VAL A 344 -20.66 -9.76 -4.18
N GLN A 345 -20.80 -8.55 -3.63
CA GLN A 345 -21.98 -8.15 -2.87
C GLN A 345 -23.17 -7.76 -3.75
N GLY A 346 -22.91 -7.18 -4.92
CA GLY A 346 -23.94 -6.60 -5.76
C GLY A 346 -23.57 -6.62 -7.23
N ARG A 347 -24.21 -5.74 -8.00
CA ARG A 347 -23.90 -5.60 -9.43
C ARG A 347 -22.42 -5.26 -9.58
N ALA A 348 -21.70 -5.95 -10.44
CA ALA A 348 -20.28 -5.71 -10.61
C ALA A 348 -19.79 -6.10 -12.01
N TYR A 349 -18.63 -5.56 -12.39
CA TYR A 349 -18.08 -5.68 -13.74
C TYR A 349 -16.60 -6.08 -13.69
N ILE A 350 -16.25 -7.17 -14.37
CA ILE A 350 -14.87 -7.62 -14.61
C ILE A 350 -14.67 -7.70 -16.11
N ASP A 351 -13.74 -6.91 -16.63
CA ASP A 351 -13.56 -6.75 -18.07
C ASP A 351 -12.08 -6.70 -18.48
N ASN A 352 -11.78 -7.15 -19.70
CA ASN A 352 -10.44 -7.14 -20.30
C ASN A 352 -9.35 -7.75 -19.41
N CYS A 353 -9.64 -8.89 -18.79
CA CYS A 353 -8.74 -9.54 -17.85
C CYS A 353 -8.10 -10.81 -18.42
N LEU A 354 -6.80 -10.99 -18.13
CA LEU A 354 -6.09 -12.26 -18.25
C LEU A 354 -5.95 -12.88 -16.86
N VAL A 355 -6.56 -14.03 -16.65
CA VAL A 355 -6.38 -14.84 -15.45
C VAL A 355 -5.43 -15.98 -15.78
N VAL A 356 -4.31 -16.07 -15.06
CA VAL A 356 -3.33 -17.14 -15.21
C VAL A 356 -3.23 -17.93 -13.92
N ARG A 357 -3.35 -19.25 -14.01
CA ARG A 357 -3.41 -20.17 -12.87
C ARG A 357 -2.39 -21.28 -13.00
N ASP A 358 -1.96 -21.83 -11.89
CA ASP A 358 -1.20 -23.07 -11.85
C ASP A 358 -2.15 -24.27 -11.59
N ALA A 359 -1.59 -25.47 -11.50
CA ALA A 359 -2.35 -26.67 -11.19
C ALA A 359 -2.97 -26.65 -9.79
N ILE A 360 -2.37 -25.94 -8.83
CA ILE A 360 -2.83 -25.86 -7.43
C ILE A 360 -4.13 -25.05 -7.36
N ASN A 361 -4.18 -23.95 -8.11
CA ASN A 361 -5.36 -23.07 -8.17
C ASN A 361 -6.33 -23.49 -9.30
N ALA A 362 -6.08 -24.60 -10.00
CA ALA A 362 -6.96 -25.08 -11.05
C ALA A 362 -8.37 -25.36 -10.48
N GLY A 363 -9.39 -24.77 -11.11
CA GLY A 363 -10.79 -24.92 -10.70
C GLY A 363 -11.37 -23.80 -9.83
N LEU A 364 -10.55 -22.88 -9.30
CA LEU A 364 -11.11 -21.67 -8.66
C LEU A 364 -11.84 -20.82 -9.71
N PRO A 365 -13.01 -20.25 -9.41
CA PRO A 365 -13.71 -19.37 -10.35
C PRO A 365 -12.99 -18.02 -10.52
N VAL A 366 -13.43 -17.22 -11.50
CA VAL A 366 -12.99 -15.82 -11.64
C VAL A 366 -13.43 -15.00 -10.42
N ALA A 367 -14.68 -15.19 -10.00
CA ALA A 367 -15.25 -14.63 -8.78
C ALA A 367 -15.73 -15.77 -7.86
N GLY A 368 -15.37 -15.69 -6.58
CA GLY A 368 -15.69 -16.68 -5.56
C GLY A 368 -17.16 -16.69 -5.15
N ASP A 369 -17.44 -16.35 -3.90
CA ASP A 369 -18.80 -16.27 -3.39
C ASP A 369 -19.55 -15.07 -4.03
N ILE A 370 -20.81 -15.27 -4.44
CA ILE A 370 -21.59 -14.23 -5.13
C ILE A 370 -22.95 -14.09 -4.45
N ASN A 371 -23.31 -12.86 -4.13
CA ASN A 371 -24.68 -12.52 -3.75
C ASN A 371 -25.59 -12.58 -4.98
N ARG A 372 -26.39 -13.66 -5.08
CA ARG A 372 -27.14 -14.03 -6.29
C ARG A 372 -28.26 -13.08 -6.70
N TYR A 373 -28.57 -12.06 -5.89
CA TYR A 373 -29.65 -11.12 -6.20
C TYR A 373 -29.30 -10.09 -7.28
N LEU A 374 -28.02 -9.88 -7.58
CA LEU A 374 -27.57 -8.91 -8.57
C LEU A 374 -26.57 -9.51 -9.56
N PRO A 375 -26.57 -9.06 -10.83
CA PRO A 375 -25.75 -9.67 -11.86
C PRO A 375 -24.27 -9.31 -11.73
N LEU A 376 -23.41 -10.32 -11.84
CA LEU A 376 -21.98 -10.14 -12.12
C LEU A 376 -21.76 -10.24 -13.63
N HIS A 377 -21.18 -9.19 -14.22
CA HIS A 377 -20.83 -9.14 -15.64
C HIS A 377 -19.34 -9.43 -15.80
N ILE A 378 -19.00 -10.53 -16.47
CA ILE A 378 -17.62 -10.87 -16.83
C ILE A 378 -17.53 -10.85 -18.35
N GLN A 379 -16.72 -9.95 -18.90
CA GLN A 379 -16.58 -9.76 -20.34
C GLN A 379 -15.12 -9.69 -20.77
N HIS A 380 -14.84 -9.96 -22.04
CA HIS A 380 -13.52 -9.94 -22.67
C HIS A 380 -12.40 -10.53 -21.80
N THR A 381 -12.71 -11.59 -21.06
CA THR A 381 -11.85 -12.14 -20.01
C THR A 381 -11.45 -13.56 -20.38
N MET A 382 -10.17 -13.85 -20.25
CA MET A 382 -9.60 -15.16 -20.55
C MET A 382 -9.04 -15.81 -19.30
N VAL A 383 -9.22 -17.12 -19.21
CA VAL A 383 -8.65 -17.94 -18.15
C VAL A 383 -7.73 -18.99 -18.75
N VAL A 384 -6.47 -18.97 -18.32
CA VAL A 384 -5.43 -19.90 -18.78
C VAL A 384 -4.80 -20.59 -17.57
N SER A 385 -4.61 -21.89 -17.67
CA SER A 385 -3.95 -22.68 -16.62
C SER A 385 -2.71 -23.38 -17.15
N LYS A 386 -1.65 -23.39 -16.34
CA LYS A 386 -0.46 -24.22 -16.52
C LYS A 386 -0.61 -25.49 -15.69
N THR A 387 -0.69 -26.64 -16.36
CA THR A 387 -0.70 -27.98 -15.76
C THR A 387 0.60 -28.73 -16.08
N GLU A 388 0.78 -29.92 -15.51
CA GLU A 388 1.90 -30.81 -15.87
C GLU A 388 1.88 -31.18 -17.36
N SER A 389 0.69 -31.40 -17.92
CA SER A 389 0.47 -31.77 -19.32
C SER A 389 0.67 -30.63 -20.34
N GLY A 390 0.88 -29.38 -19.89
CA GLY A 390 1.02 -28.23 -20.79
C GLY A 390 0.28 -27.00 -20.27
N ALA A 391 -0.02 -26.05 -21.16
CA ALA A 391 -0.93 -24.95 -20.86
C ALA A 391 -2.24 -25.17 -21.61
N LYS A 392 -3.35 -24.78 -20.99
CA LYS A 392 -4.68 -24.88 -21.58
C LYS A 392 -5.53 -23.65 -21.25
N ILE A 393 -6.48 -23.36 -22.12
CA ILE A 393 -7.54 -22.39 -21.87
C ILE A 393 -8.66 -23.11 -21.11
N ASP A 394 -9.03 -22.60 -19.94
CA ASP A 394 -10.10 -23.19 -19.12
C ASP A 394 -11.44 -22.52 -19.38
N GLN A 395 -11.47 -21.19 -19.53
CA GLN A 395 -12.70 -20.41 -19.69
C GLN A 395 -12.43 -19.17 -20.54
N LEU A 396 -13.44 -18.82 -21.32
CA LEU A 396 -13.46 -17.69 -22.24
C LEU A 396 -14.79 -16.96 -22.03
N PHE A 397 -14.74 -15.67 -21.68
CA PHE A 397 -15.93 -14.85 -21.39
C PHE A 397 -16.05 -13.74 -22.41
N ASP A 398 -17.10 -13.80 -23.24
CA ASP A 398 -17.40 -12.82 -24.31
C ASP A 398 -16.16 -12.43 -25.13
N VAL A 399 -15.20 -13.35 -25.27
CA VAL A 399 -14.07 -13.17 -26.16
C VAL A 399 -14.47 -13.64 -27.53
N ASN A 400 -13.99 -12.91 -28.52
CA ASN A 400 -14.11 -13.27 -29.91
C ASN A 400 -13.13 -14.41 -30.24
N ALA A 401 -13.37 -15.59 -29.67
CA ALA A 401 -12.72 -16.84 -30.04
C ALA A 401 -13.68 -17.72 -30.87
N PRO A 402 -13.18 -18.55 -31.81
CA PRO A 402 -14.04 -19.47 -32.56
C PRO A 402 -14.69 -20.51 -31.65
N GLU A 403 -16.00 -20.70 -31.80
CA GLU A 403 -16.74 -21.75 -31.08
C GLU A 403 -16.36 -23.15 -31.61
N GLY A 404 -16.25 -24.13 -30.72
CA GLY A 404 -16.02 -25.54 -31.08
C GLY A 404 -14.56 -25.97 -31.25
N GLU A 405 -13.61 -25.04 -31.19
CA GLU A 405 -12.18 -25.36 -31.14
C GLU A 405 -11.76 -25.80 -29.73
N SER A 406 -10.84 -26.77 -29.63
CA SER A 406 -10.39 -27.30 -28.34
C SER A 406 -8.88 -27.18 -28.12
N GLY A 407 -8.49 -27.00 -26.85
CA GLY A 407 -7.11 -27.18 -26.38
C GLY A 407 -6.07 -26.27 -27.04
N GLU A 408 -5.08 -26.89 -27.67
CA GLU A 408 -3.86 -26.25 -28.19
C GLU A 408 -4.13 -25.27 -29.34
N VAL A 409 -5.12 -25.58 -30.19
CA VAL A 409 -5.51 -24.73 -31.32
C VAL A 409 -5.98 -23.36 -30.81
N LEU A 410 -6.81 -23.38 -29.77
CA LEU A 410 -7.32 -22.19 -29.12
C LEU A 410 -6.20 -21.38 -28.47
N LEU A 411 -5.26 -22.05 -27.78
CA LEU A 411 -4.11 -21.37 -27.16
C LEU A 411 -3.20 -20.70 -28.21
N ARG A 412 -2.94 -21.36 -29.35
CA ARG A 412 -2.19 -20.76 -30.46
C ARG A 412 -2.90 -19.54 -31.05
N MET A 413 -4.22 -19.63 -31.23
CA MET A 413 -5.03 -18.52 -31.73
C MET A 413 -5.00 -17.30 -30.81
N LEU A 414 -5.01 -17.49 -29.49
CA LEU A 414 -4.94 -16.39 -28.52
C LEU A 414 -3.53 -15.79 -28.39
N ARG A 415 -2.47 -16.53 -28.76
CA ARG A 415 -1.10 -16.00 -28.80
C ARG A 415 -0.81 -15.19 -30.07
N CYS A 416 -1.46 -15.55 -31.18
CA CYS A 416 -1.18 -14.98 -32.49
C CYS A 416 -1.32 -13.43 -32.59
N PRO A 417 -2.33 -12.77 -31.99
CA PRO A 417 -2.56 -11.35 -32.19
C PRO A 417 -1.40 -10.48 -31.73
N THR A 418 -0.91 -9.64 -32.65
CA THR A 418 0.12 -8.62 -32.40
C THR A 418 -0.47 -7.22 -32.13
N SER A 419 -1.79 -7.09 -32.19
CA SER A 419 -2.55 -5.87 -31.86
C SER A 419 -3.99 -6.22 -31.50
N ALA A 420 -4.69 -5.30 -30.84
CA ALA A 420 -6.12 -5.41 -30.51
C ALA A 420 -6.99 -5.70 -31.74
N GLU A 421 -6.70 -5.00 -32.85
CA GLU A 421 -7.43 -5.07 -34.12
C GLU A 421 -6.99 -6.21 -35.05
N ASN A 422 -6.10 -7.11 -34.61
CA ASN A 422 -5.56 -8.15 -35.49
C ASN A 422 -6.65 -9.19 -35.82
N THR A 423 -7.08 -9.21 -37.09
CA THR A 423 -8.09 -10.14 -37.62
C THR A 423 -7.48 -11.36 -38.33
N ALA A 424 -6.18 -11.33 -38.65
CA ALA A 424 -5.49 -12.36 -39.43
C ALA A 424 -5.29 -13.67 -38.66
N CYS A 425 -5.37 -13.62 -37.33
CA CYS A 425 -5.26 -14.80 -36.46
C CYS A 425 -6.51 -15.68 -36.48
N ARG A 426 -7.60 -15.21 -37.11
CA ARG A 426 -8.86 -15.95 -37.27
C ARG A 426 -9.20 -16.11 -38.74
N GLY A 427 -9.87 -17.21 -39.07
CA GLY A 427 -10.37 -17.49 -40.42
C GLY A 427 -11.64 -16.73 -40.81
N ASP A 428 -12.29 -16.06 -39.86
CA ASP A 428 -13.58 -15.35 -40.05
C ASP A 428 -13.45 -13.82 -39.99
N GLY A 429 -12.23 -13.28 -39.99
CA GLY A 429 -11.98 -11.85 -40.14
C GLY A 429 -12.33 -10.97 -38.93
N ARG A 430 -12.65 -11.55 -37.76
CA ARG A 430 -12.87 -10.80 -36.51
C ARG A 430 -11.60 -10.71 -35.68
N ALA A 431 -11.46 -9.62 -34.91
CA ALA A 431 -10.35 -9.46 -33.98
C ALA A 431 -10.60 -10.22 -32.67
N VAL A 432 -9.54 -10.79 -32.07
CA VAL A 432 -9.63 -11.55 -30.82
C VAL A 432 -9.75 -10.63 -29.60
N TYR A 433 -9.06 -9.49 -29.62
CA TYR A 433 -8.92 -8.56 -28.49
C TYR A 433 -9.44 -7.14 -28.77
N PRO A 434 -10.62 -6.96 -29.39
CA PRO A 434 -11.07 -5.66 -29.91
C PRO A 434 -11.31 -4.58 -28.84
N GLN A 435 -11.31 -4.92 -27.55
CA GLN A 435 -11.51 -3.99 -26.43
C GLN A 435 -10.28 -3.86 -25.52
N TRP A 436 -9.19 -4.56 -25.85
CA TRP A 436 -7.96 -4.51 -25.06
C TRP A 436 -7.14 -3.31 -25.54
N SER A 437 -6.86 -2.37 -24.64
CA SER A 437 -6.04 -1.20 -24.98
C SER A 437 -4.57 -1.55 -25.10
N ALA A 438 -3.92 -1.09 -26.18
CA ALA A 438 -2.47 -1.17 -26.35
C ALA A 438 -1.68 -0.29 -25.36
N GLU A 439 -2.36 0.63 -24.64
CA GLU A 439 -1.76 1.36 -23.53
C GLU A 439 -1.36 0.42 -22.38
N PHE A 440 -2.14 -0.64 -22.17
CA PHE A 440 -1.85 -1.64 -21.15
C PHE A 440 -1.25 -2.91 -21.71
N TRP A 441 -1.73 -3.38 -22.85
CA TRP A 441 -1.39 -4.70 -23.34
C TRP A 441 -0.32 -4.60 -24.42
N GLN A 442 0.85 -5.17 -24.13
CA GLN A 442 1.72 -5.62 -25.20
C GLN A 442 1.14 -6.93 -25.71
N PHE A 443 0.48 -6.82 -26.86
CA PHE A 443 0.03 -7.98 -27.61
C PHE A 443 1.22 -8.85 -27.99
N GLY A 444 0.96 -10.16 -28.05
CA GLY A 444 1.99 -11.17 -28.16
C GLY A 444 2.73 -11.21 -29.49
N SER A 445 3.41 -12.33 -29.69
CA SER A 445 3.93 -12.80 -30.98
C SER A 445 3.38 -14.22 -31.21
N ARG A 446 3.73 -14.91 -32.31
CA ARG A 446 3.25 -16.28 -32.58
C ARG A 446 3.45 -17.31 -31.44
N GLY A 447 4.27 -17.00 -30.42
CA GLY A 447 4.53 -17.88 -29.27
C GLY A 447 4.04 -17.40 -27.91
N GLN A 448 3.49 -16.18 -27.76
CA GLN A 448 3.26 -15.57 -26.44
C GLN A 448 1.87 -14.97 -26.29
N LEU A 449 1.27 -15.11 -25.11
CA LEU A 449 0.03 -14.40 -24.77
C LEU A 449 0.30 -12.89 -24.59
N PRO A 450 -0.74 -12.04 -24.65
CA PRO A 450 -0.63 -10.64 -24.26
C PRO A 450 -0.07 -10.50 -22.84
N ALA A 451 0.78 -9.51 -22.65
CA ALA A 451 1.38 -9.19 -21.37
C ALA A 451 1.11 -7.72 -21.03
N PRO A 452 0.81 -7.40 -19.76
CA PRO A 452 0.64 -6.01 -19.35
C PRO A 452 1.96 -5.25 -19.43
N VAL A 453 1.92 -3.98 -19.85
CA VAL A 453 3.04 -3.06 -19.93
C VAL A 453 3.03 -2.23 -18.66
N ILE A 454 4.06 -2.38 -17.84
CA ILE A 454 4.25 -1.64 -16.60
C ILE A 454 5.56 -0.88 -16.73
N ALA A 455 5.52 0.46 -16.56
CA ALA A 455 6.67 1.36 -16.76
C ALA A 455 7.43 1.11 -18.08
N GLY A 456 6.69 0.95 -19.18
CA GLY A 456 7.25 0.78 -20.52
C GLY A 456 7.82 -0.60 -20.84
N ARG A 457 7.65 -1.60 -19.97
CA ARG A 457 8.11 -2.98 -20.21
C ARG A 457 6.97 -3.97 -20.09
N ALA A 458 6.89 -4.95 -21.00
CA ALA A 458 6.01 -6.09 -20.82
C ALA A 458 6.43 -6.88 -19.58
N LEU A 459 5.51 -6.93 -18.63
CA LEU A 459 5.62 -7.75 -17.45
C LEU A 459 5.11 -9.15 -17.78
N ARG A 460 6.00 -10.14 -17.75
CA ARG A 460 5.66 -11.55 -17.84
C ARG A 460 5.95 -12.24 -16.50
N PRO A 461 4.97 -12.31 -15.58
CA PRO A 461 5.11 -13.06 -14.34
C PRO A 461 5.54 -14.51 -14.62
N ALA A 462 6.22 -15.15 -13.67
CA ALA A 462 6.74 -16.51 -13.84
C ALA A 462 5.67 -17.50 -14.36
N LEU A 463 4.42 -17.35 -13.91
CA LEU A 463 3.32 -18.19 -14.35
C LEU A 463 2.90 -17.93 -15.80
N LEU A 464 2.85 -16.66 -16.23
CA LEU A 464 2.59 -16.29 -17.63
C LEU A 464 3.75 -16.75 -18.53
N ALA A 465 4.99 -16.56 -18.09
CA ALA A 465 6.16 -17.04 -18.80
C ALA A 465 6.18 -18.58 -18.92
N ALA A 466 5.76 -19.29 -17.87
CA ALA A 466 5.64 -20.75 -17.89
C ALA A 466 4.54 -21.22 -18.85
N VAL A 467 3.42 -20.48 -18.94
CA VAL A 467 2.42 -20.71 -19.97
C VAL A 467 3.05 -20.54 -21.35
N ASP A 468 3.69 -19.41 -21.63
CA ASP A 468 4.30 -19.13 -22.94
C ASP A 468 5.30 -20.24 -23.36
N ALA A 469 6.12 -20.73 -22.43
CA ALA A 469 7.15 -21.73 -22.68
C ALA A 469 6.65 -23.14 -23.07
N THR A 470 5.37 -23.47 -22.87
CA THR A 470 4.84 -24.84 -23.10
C THR A 470 4.87 -25.32 -24.55
N TYR A 471 5.08 -24.43 -25.53
CA TYR A 471 5.04 -24.76 -26.96
C TYR A 471 6.27 -24.31 -27.76
N LEU A 472 7.37 -23.96 -27.08
CA LEU A 472 8.67 -23.79 -27.74
C LEU A 472 9.29 -25.18 -28.02
N ASP A 473 8.58 -26.01 -28.78
CA ASP A 473 9.23 -27.14 -29.42
C ASP A 473 10.12 -26.59 -30.55
N LYS A 474 11.43 -26.79 -30.38
CA LYS A 474 12.49 -26.45 -31.35
C LYS A 474 12.38 -27.24 -32.66
N SER A 475 11.40 -28.14 -32.80
CA SER A 475 11.17 -28.93 -34.01
C SER A 475 10.33 -28.24 -35.09
N LEU A 476 9.58 -27.18 -34.76
CA LEU A 476 8.68 -26.48 -35.71
C LEU A 476 9.31 -25.25 -36.38
N ASP A 477 10.57 -24.94 -36.10
CA ASP A 477 11.37 -23.93 -36.82
C ASP A 477 12.02 -24.50 -38.10
N GLN A 478 11.57 -25.68 -38.56
CA GLN A 478 11.99 -26.32 -39.80
C GLN A 478 10.90 -26.29 -40.88
N SER A 479 10.20 -25.16 -41.04
CA SER A 479 9.61 -24.89 -42.36
C SER A 479 10.69 -24.29 -43.26
N PRO A 480 11.01 -24.90 -44.41
CA PRO A 480 11.92 -24.27 -45.36
C PRO A 480 11.21 -23.04 -45.93
N ASP A 481 11.60 -21.87 -45.47
CA ASP A 481 11.26 -20.62 -46.15
C ASP A 481 12.11 -20.55 -47.42
N THR A 482 11.66 -21.27 -48.45
CA THR A 482 12.08 -21.06 -49.82
C THR A 482 10.96 -20.29 -50.51
N THR A 483 11.06 -18.96 -50.57
CA THR A 483 11.28 -18.24 -51.85
C THR A 483 11.35 -16.72 -51.64
N LEU A 484 12.50 -16.19 -52.06
CA LEU A 484 12.67 -14.92 -52.78
C LEU A 484 12.41 -13.60 -52.02
N ASP A 485 13.50 -13.04 -51.46
CA ASP A 485 14.01 -11.79 -52.05
C ASP A 485 15.54 -11.77 -51.99
N GLN A 486 16.16 -11.75 -53.17
CA GLN A 486 17.58 -11.52 -53.36
C GLN A 486 17.73 -10.09 -53.88
N SER A 487 18.36 -9.22 -53.10
CA SER A 487 19.30 -8.23 -53.62
C SER A 487 20.25 -7.78 -52.51
N PRO A 488 21.55 -7.56 -52.80
CA PRO A 488 22.60 -7.55 -51.80
C PRO A 488 23.12 -6.12 -51.50
N GLU A 489 24.14 -6.09 -50.62
CA GLU A 489 25.07 -4.99 -50.31
C GLU A 489 24.69 -4.16 -49.07
N THR A 490 25.56 -3.93 -48.08
CA THR A 490 27.01 -4.12 -47.99
C THR A 490 27.46 -4.17 -46.53
N SER A 491 28.52 -4.93 -46.33
CA SER A 491 29.35 -5.09 -45.13
C SER A 491 29.94 -3.79 -44.58
N VAL A 492 30.04 -3.68 -43.26
CA VAL A 492 31.31 -3.27 -42.62
C VAL A 492 31.58 -4.18 -41.42
N SER A 493 32.71 -4.88 -41.53
CA SER A 493 33.39 -5.71 -40.54
C SER A 493 34.16 -4.88 -39.51
N ALA A 494 34.23 -5.38 -38.27
CA ALA A 494 35.46 -5.76 -37.55
C ALA A 494 35.06 -6.03 -36.08
N SER A 495 35.01 -7.28 -35.60
CA SER A 495 36.08 -8.25 -35.33
C SER A 495 36.75 -8.09 -33.94
N PRO A 496 37.22 -9.20 -33.35
CA PRO A 496 37.00 -9.56 -31.94
C PRO A 496 38.30 -9.82 -31.16
N GLU A 497 38.20 -10.09 -29.85
CA GLU A 497 39.09 -10.92 -29.01
C GLU A 497 38.68 -10.72 -27.52
N VAL A 498 38.67 -11.65 -26.56
CA VAL A 498 39.37 -12.93 -26.33
C VAL A 498 38.47 -13.85 -25.45
N LEU A 499 38.52 -15.15 -25.74
CA LEU A 499 37.99 -16.25 -24.94
C LEU A 499 39.13 -16.94 -24.16
N ALA A 500 38.76 -17.62 -23.07
CA ALA A 500 39.45 -18.70 -22.34
C ALA A 500 39.92 -18.30 -20.92
N SER A 501 39.73 -19.13 -19.87
CA SER A 501 39.62 -20.59 -19.87
C SER A 501 39.04 -21.18 -18.57
N ASN A 502 38.22 -22.23 -18.70
CA ASN A 502 38.32 -23.59 -18.08
C ASN A 502 38.28 -23.74 -16.54
N LYS A 503 37.75 -24.80 -15.90
CA LYS A 503 37.22 -26.15 -16.23
C LYS A 503 36.57 -26.67 -14.91
N ALA A 504 35.34 -27.21 -14.91
CA ALA A 504 34.96 -28.63 -14.98
C ALA A 504 35.43 -29.54 -13.83
N GLU A 505 34.48 -30.17 -13.12
CA GLU A 505 34.41 -31.63 -12.93
C GLU A 505 33.00 -32.08 -12.43
N ALA A 506 32.44 -33.10 -13.12
CA ALA A 506 31.31 -33.95 -12.72
C ALA A 506 31.86 -35.09 -11.83
N ASN A 507 31.13 -35.87 -11.02
CA ASN A 507 29.94 -36.72 -11.20
C ASN A 507 29.76 -37.43 -9.81
N THR A 508 28.61 -37.85 -9.28
CA THR A 508 27.81 -39.04 -9.66
C THR A 508 26.55 -39.19 -8.79
N ASP A 509 25.56 -39.77 -9.44
CA ASP A 509 24.26 -40.36 -9.05
C ASP A 509 24.14 -41.14 -7.72
N THR A 510 22.97 -41.07 -7.06
CA THR A 510 22.23 -42.24 -6.50
C THR A 510 20.82 -41.87 -6.01
N THR A 511 19.83 -42.57 -6.56
CA THR A 511 18.44 -42.69 -6.12
C THR A 511 18.27 -43.43 -4.78
N VAL A 512 17.19 -43.18 -4.02
CA VAL A 512 16.16 -44.17 -3.57
C VAL A 512 15.24 -43.64 -2.44
N ALA A 513 13.93 -43.79 -2.70
CA ALA A 513 12.77 -44.06 -1.83
C ALA A 513 12.34 -43.15 -0.66
N ALA A 514 11.01 -42.92 -0.69
CA ALA A 514 10.17 -42.47 0.41
C ALA A 514 9.95 -43.55 1.48
N THR A 515 9.95 -43.15 2.76
CA THR A 515 9.26 -43.82 3.88
C THR A 515 8.91 -42.82 4.99
N ASN A 516 7.64 -42.41 5.06
CA ASN A 516 6.68 -42.62 6.14
C ASN A 516 7.08 -42.60 7.66
N ILE A 517 6.28 -41.84 8.45
CA ILE A 517 5.86 -41.98 9.89
C ILE A 517 6.73 -41.29 11.00
N PRO A 518 6.21 -40.79 12.17
CA PRO A 518 4.82 -40.58 12.68
C PRO A 518 4.50 -39.18 13.28
N ALA A 519 3.21 -39.00 13.56
CA ALA A 519 2.65 -38.08 14.55
C ALA A 519 2.92 -38.53 16.01
N GLU A 520 3.19 -37.57 16.90
CA GLU A 520 3.04 -37.75 18.36
C GLU A 520 2.38 -36.51 19.00
N SER A 521 1.49 -36.81 19.95
CA SER A 521 0.86 -35.93 20.95
C SER A 521 0.44 -36.87 22.10
N PRO A 522 0.13 -36.42 23.34
CA PRO A 522 0.42 -35.17 24.05
C PRO A 522 1.01 -35.42 25.47
N ALA A 523 1.41 -34.33 26.17
CA ALA A 523 1.11 -34.00 27.58
C ALA A 523 2.28 -33.31 28.31
N GLN A 524 2.04 -32.11 28.86
CA GLN A 524 1.86 -31.91 30.30
C GLN A 524 1.54 -30.44 30.63
N THR A 525 0.53 -30.29 31.48
CA THR A 525 0.03 -29.09 32.18
C THR A 525 1.10 -28.36 33.00
N PRO A 526 0.86 -27.07 33.30
CA PRO A 526 0.72 -26.73 34.72
C PRO A 526 -0.59 -25.98 35.03
N THR A 527 -0.93 -26.11 36.30
CA THR A 527 -2.19 -25.86 36.99
C THR A 527 -2.61 -24.40 37.13
N ALA A 528 -3.93 -24.25 37.26
CA ALA A 528 -4.72 -23.04 37.41
C ALA A 528 -4.39 -22.18 38.65
N GLY A 529 -4.66 -20.88 38.50
CA GLY A 529 -4.87 -19.95 39.61
C GLY A 529 -5.33 -18.57 39.09
N GLY A 530 -6.63 -18.28 39.25
CA GLY A 530 -7.16 -16.90 39.21
C GLY A 530 -8.10 -16.57 38.05
N ALA A 531 -9.36 -17.00 38.16
CA ALA A 531 -10.46 -16.49 37.36
C ALA A 531 -10.85 -15.06 37.83
N MET A 532 -11.02 -14.14 36.89
CA MET A 532 -11.90 -12.98 37.03
C MET A 532 -12.78 -12.92 35.77
N SER A 533 -14.06 -13.19 36.00
CA SER A 533 -15.16 -13.10 35.05
C SER A 533 -15.40 -11.67 34.58
N GLY A 534 -15.68 -11.51 33.30
CA GLY A 534 -16.22 -10.28 32.73
C GLY A 534 -16.84 -10.58 31.37
N GLU A 535 -18.10 -11.00 31.37
CA GLU A 535 -18.97 -10.90 30.20
C GLU A 535 -19.06 -9.43 29.79
N HIS A 536 -18.90 -9.10 28.51
CA HIS A 536 -19.61 -7.98 27.86
C HIS A 536 -19.44 -8.06 26.32
N MET A 537 -20.49 -8.60 25.69
CA MET A 537 -21.24 -8.01 24.58
C MET A 537 -20.57 -6.80 23.89
N PHE A 538 -20.08 -7.00 22.65
CA PHE A 538 -19.77 -5.92 21.73
C PHE A 538 -20.70 -5.99 20.52
N ASP A 539 -21.72 -5.14 20.61
CA ASP A 539 -22.53 -4.65 19.51
C ASP A 539 -21.63 -3.71 18.67
N ILE A 540 -21.37 -4.05 17.41
CA ILE A 540 -20.64 -3.16 16.49
C ILE A 540 -21.69 -2.35 15.73
N ASP A 541 -21.78 -1.09 16.15
CA ASP A 541 -22.57 -0.03 15.55
C ASP A 541 -22.20 0.15 14.07
N ARG A 542 -23.08 -0.32 13.20
CA ARG A 542 -23.12 -0.05 11.75
C ARG A 542 -23.91 1.22 11.49
N THR A 543 -23.60 2.35 12.14
CA THR A 543 -24.15 3.65 11.71
C THR A 543 -23.19 4.81 11.91
N SER A 544 -22.67 5.36 10.81
CA SER A 544 -22.53 6.80 10.54
C SER A 544 -21.83 7.00 9.19
N TYR A 545 -22.14 8.10 8.53
CA TYR A 545 -21.80 8.48 7.14
C TYR A 545 -22.80 8.01 6.08
N ALA A 546 -24.06 8.44 6.26
CA ALA A 546 -24.96 8.82 5.18
C ALA A 546 -25.52 10.22 5.45
N ALA A 547 -25.28 11.13 4.50
CA ALA A 547 -25.97 12.38 4.17
C ALA A 547 -25.26 12.85 2.89
N ASP A 548 -25.86 13.00 1.70
CA ASP A 548 -27.21 13.44 1.34
C ASP A 548 -27.70 12.73 0.06
N ASP A 549 -28.90 12.13 0.09
CA ASP A 549 -29.87 12.12 -1.04
C ASP A 549 -31.22 11.56 -0.53
N PRO A 550 -32.34 12.33 -0.54
CA PRO A 550 -33.62 11.88 -0.01
C PRO A 550 -34.52 11.36 -1.13
N SER A 551 -34.50 10.05 -1.41
CA SER A 551 -35.68 9.36 -1.96
C SER A 551 -35.55 7.83 -1.92
N ALA A 552 -36.16 7.19 -0.91
CA ALA A 552 -36.85 5.90 -1.03
C ALA A 552 -37.30 5.41 0.36
N THR A 553 -38.52 5.76 0.72
CA THR A 553 -39.21 5.24 1.89
C THR A 553 -39.90 3.92 1.55
N ALA A 554 -39.76 2.94 2.46
CA ALA A 554 -40.66 1.83 2.77
C ALA A 554 -40.81 0.67 1.77
N LEU A 555 -40.47 -0.55 2.21
CA LEU A 555 -41.44 -1.40 2.93
C LEU A 555 -40.75 -2.61 3.56
N ALA A 556 -41.14 -2.87 4.82
CA ALA A 556 -40.77 -4.02 5.61
C ALA A 556 -41.66 -5.24 5.32
N ALA A 557 -41.17 -6.37 5.81
CA ALA A 557 -41.66 -7.74 5.69
C ALA A 557 -43.14 -7.98 6.07
N GLU A 558 -43.72 -9.03 5.49
CA GLU A 558 -44.63 -9.93 6.20
C GLU A 558 -44.69 -11.35 5.57
N GLN A 559 -45.10 -12.31 6.39
CA GLN A 559 -44.94 -13.77 6.25
C GLN A 559 -46.02 -14.48 5.40
N ARG A 560 -45.61 -15.66 4.93
CA ARG A 560 -46.30 -16.79 4.26
C ARG A 560 -47.80 -17.03 4.52
N THR A 561 -48.49 -17.48 3.46
CA THR A 561 -49.41 -18.64 3.42
C THR A 561 -49.48 -19.24 2.00
N GLU A 562 -49.71 -20.55 1.90
CA GLU A 562 -49.58 -21.42 0.71
C GLU A 562 -50.89 -21.68 -0.08
N LEU A 563 -50.74 -21.85 -1.41
CA LEU A 563 -51.43 -22.73 -2.41
C LEU A 563 -52.91 -22.45 -2.83
N PRO A 564 -53.39 -22.92 -4.04
CA PRO A 564 -52.82 -23.90 -4.99
C PRO A 564 -52.85 -23.54 -6.51
N GLU A 565 -52.30 -24.45 -7.33
CA GLU A 565 -52.19 -24.49 -8.80
C GLU A 565 -53.51 -24.75 -9.58
N SER A 566 -53.64 -24.11 -10.75
CA SER A 566 -54.25 -24.54 -12.04
C SER A 566 -54.26 -23.28 -12.93
N GLU A 567 -53.96 -23.22 -14.24
CA GLU A 567 -54.18 -24.13 -15.36
C GLU A 567 -53.38 -23.56 -16.58
N GLN A 568 -53.29 -24.35 -17.65
CA GLN A 568 -52.34 -24.28 -18.77
C GLN A 568 -52.76 -23.41 -19.99
N LEU A 569 -51.74 -22.95 -20.75
CA LEU A 569 -51.65 -22.76 -22.25
C LEU A 569 -52.58 -21.70 -22.90
N GLN A 570 -52.27 -20.85 -23.89
CA GLN A 570 -51.24 -20.78 -24.97
C GLN A 570 -51.32 -19.36 -25.67
N PRO A 571 -50.59 -19.05 -26.77
CA PRO A 571 -50.00 -17.73 -27.06
C PRO A 571 -50.72 -16.91 -28.14
N GLU A 572 -50.39 -15.62 -28.25
CA GLU A 572 -50.59 -14.84 -29.49
C GLU A 572 -49.35 -14.00 -29.84
N GLN A 573 -49.10 -13.98 -31.14
CA GLN A 573 -47.94 -13.46 -31.89
C GLN A 573 -48.29 -12.09 -32.55
N PRO A 574 -47.35 -11.41 -33.24
CA PRO A 574 -47.16 -9.95 -33.21
C PRO A 574 -47.68 -9.21 -34.44
N GLN A 575 -47.71 -7.87 -34.40
CA GLN A 575 -47.82 -6.95 -35.55
C GLN A 575 -47.36 -5.51 -35.16
N PRO A 576 -47.02 -4.59 -36.10
CA PRO A 576 -45.83 -4.60 -36.97
C PRO A 576 -45.11 -3.22 -37.04
N GLU A 577 -43.99 -3.18 -37.78
CA GLU A 577 -43.22 -2.00 -38.18
C GLU A 577 -44.04 -0.96 -38.99
N GLN A 578 -43.67 0.31 -38.86
CA GLN A 578 -43.54 1.23 -40.01
C GLN A 578 -42.34 2.18 -39.84
N ALA A 579 -41.53 2.22 -40.89
CA ALA A 579 -40.42 3.14 -41.14
C ALA A 579 -40.85 4.21 -42.16
N GLN A 580 -40.15 5.36 -42.14
CA GLN A 580 -39.60 6.14 -43.28
C GLN A 580 -39.47 7.64 -42.89
N GLU A 581 -38.22 8.13 -42.77
CA GLU A 581 -37.45 8.95 -43.75
C GLU A 581 -37.72 10.46 -43.65
N SER A 582 -36.73 11.25 -43.23
CA SER A 582 -35.93 12.20 -44.04
C SER A 582 -36.01 13.56 -43.30
N ASP A 583 -35.05 14.48 -43.21
CA ASP A 583 -33.85 14.81 -43.95
C ASP A 583 -32.91 15.65 -43.06
N ALA A 584 -31.67 15.81 -43.53
CA ALA A 584 -30.54 16.51 -42.94
C ALA A 584 -30.71 18.04 -42.71
N LEU A 585 -29.91 18.60 -41.77
CA LEU A 585 -28.87 19.63 -42.02
C LEU A 585 -28.50 20.46 -40.76
N ASN A 586 -27.18 20.64 -40.59
CA ASN A 586 -26.43 21.75 -39.97
C ASN A 586 -26.32 21.91 -38.43
N ALA A 587 -25.07 21.76 -37.96
CA ALA A 587 -24.46 22.45 -36.82
C ALA A 587 -23.77 23.76 -37.29
N PRO A 588 -23.05 24.52 -36.43
CA PRO A 588 -23.37 25.04 -35.09
C PRO A 588 -23.27 26.60 -35.05
N GLY A 589 -23.82 27.23 -34.01
CA GLY A 589 -23.77 28.70 -33.84
C GLY A 589 -23.29 29.12 -32.45
N SER A 590 -22.10 29.70 -32.41
CA SER A 590 -21.47 30.45 -31.32
C SER A 590 -22.30 31.66 -30.87
N TYR A 591 -22.29 31.98 -29.58
CA TYR A 591 -22.62 33.32 -29.08
C TYR A 591 -21.56 33.79 -28.09
N ALA A 592 -20.97 34.93 -28.42
CA ALA A 592 -20.15 35.76 -27.57
C ALA A 592 -20.79 37.16 -27.49
N ASP A 593 -20.66 37.75 -26.30
CA ASP A 593 -20.42 39.16 -26.01
C ASP A 593 -21.57 40.17 -25.77
N SER A 594 -21.22 41.17 -24.96
CA SER A 594 -21.90 42.31 -24.33
C SER A 594 -22.60 41.96 -22.99
N GLY A 595 -22.25 42.50 -21.83
CA GLY A 595 -21.42 43.65 -21.45
C GLY A 595 -22.30 44.72 -20.78
N GLN A 596 -22.20 44.87 -19.46
CA GLN A 596 -22.22 46.15 -18.69
C GLN A 596 -22.47 45.93 -17.18
N GLU A 597 -21.55 46.48 -16.38
CA GLU A 597 -21.65 46.77 -14.95
C GLU A 597 -22.76 47.77 -14.60
N PRO A 598 -23.11 47.86 -13.30
CA PRO A 598 -23.01 49.19 -12.69
C PRO A 598 -22.27 49.20 -11.35
N GLU A 599 -21.47 50.26 -11.20
CA GLU A 599 -20.83 50.75 -9.98
C GLU A 599 -21.83 50.91 -8.83
N ARG A 600 -21.39 50.61 -7.59
CA ARG A 600 -21.94 51.27 -6.40
C ARG A 600 -20.87 51.48 -5.33
N GLN A 601 -21.02 52.64 -4.70
CA GLN A 601 -20.04 53.43 -3.98
C GLN A 601 -19.66 52.86 -2.60
N GLN A 602 -18.45 53.26 -2.20
CA GLN A 602 -17.85 53.11 -0.88
C GLN A 602 -18.61 53.94 0.17
N GLU A 603 -18.84 53.36 1.35
CA GLU A 603 -18.94 54.10 2.61
C GLU A 603 -17.92 53.49 3.57
N GLU A 604 -17.01 54.36 4.02
CA GLU A 604 -15.97 54.11 5.02
C GLU A 604 -16.61 54.03 6.42
N GLU A 605 -16.35 52.94 7.16
CA GLU A 605 -16.45 52.95 8.62
C GLU A 605 -15.13 52.42 9.21
N GLN A 606 -14.39 53.35 9.82
CA GLN A 606 -13.26 53.09 10.70
C GLN A 606 -13.73 52.44 12.01
N PRO A 607 -13.02 51.43 12.54
CA PRO A 607 -13.02 51.16 13.97
C PRO A 607 -11.76 51.73 14.62
N GLN A 608 -12.00 52.51 15.68
CA GLN A 608 -11.04 53.16 16.54
C GLN A 608 -10.01 52.19 17.16
N GLU A 609 -8.77 52.66 17.24
CA GLU A 609 -7.68 52.10 18.04
C GLU A 609 -8.10 51.94 19.50
N ALA A 610 -8.04 50.70 20.00
CA ALA A 610 -8.00 50.42 21.42
C ALA A 610 -6.54 50.16 21.81
N GLU A 611 -5.96 51.05 22.61
CA GLU A 611 -4.64 50.89 23.23
C GLU A 611 -4.56 49.58 24.03
N ALA A 612 -3.81 48.62 23.52
CA ALA A 612 -3.43 47.43 24.27
C ALA A 612 -2.23 47.75 25.17
N LYS A 613 -2.43 47.62 26.50
CA LYS A 613 -1.35 47.60 27.50
C LYS A 613 -0.30 46.52 27.14
N PRO A 614 0.99 46.73 27.44
CA PRO A 614 2.00 45.72 27.22
C PRO A 614 1.75 44.52 28.16
N GLN A 615 1.33 43.39 27.59
CA GLN A 615 1.37 42.11 28.28
C GLN A 615 2.81 41.60 28.27
N ALA A 616 3.32 41.27 29.45
CA ALA A 616 4.65 40.72 29.65
C ALA A 616 4.85 39.43 28.85
N GLU A 617 5.98 39.31 28.16
CA GLU A 617 6.43 38.08 27.52
C GLU A 617 6.45 36.91 28.52
N PRO A 618 6.04 35.69 28.11
CA PRO A 618 6.29 34.52 28.93
C PRO A 618 7.80 34.26 28.95
N ALA A 619 8.38 34.22 30.15
CA ALA A 619 9.76 33.83 30.37
C ALA A 619 10.07 32.51 29.64
N ASP A 620 11.20 32.51 28.91
CA ASP A 620 11.70 31.37 28.16
C ASP A 620 11.73 30.11 29.05
N ALA A 621 11.19 28.99 28.57
CA ALA A 621 11.22 27.72 29.29
C ALA A 621 12.66 27.28 29.59
N ALA A 622 13.65 27.78 28.83
CA ALA A 622 15.07 27.62 29.12
C ALA A 622 15.50 28.26 30.45
N ASP A 623 14.98 29.46 30.79
CA ASP A 623 15.31 30.15 32.05
C ASP A 623 14.72 29.44 33.27
N PHE A 624 13.54 28.81 33.11
CA PHE A 624 12.90 28.05 34.19
C PHE A 624 13.66 26.75 34.49
N ILE A 625 14.12 26.05 33.45
CA ILE A 625 14.95 24.84 33.59
C ILE A 625 16.32 25.19 34.21
N GLN A 626 16.91 26.31 33.80
CA GLN A 626 18.19 26.76 34.34
C GLN A 626 18.09 27.18 35.82
N MET A 627 17.00 27.84 36.23
CA MET A 627 16.73 28.10 37.65
C MET A 627 16.49 26.81 38.45
N LEU A 628 15.80 25.82 37.90
CA LEU A 628 15.54 24.54 38.57
C LEU A 628 16.85 23.76 38.80
N ILE A 629 17.75 23.74 37.83
CA ILE A 629 19.08 23.09 37.94
C ILE A 629 19.92 23.79 39.02
N ILE A 630 19.96 25.13 39.03
CA ILE A 630 20.69 25.89 40.05
C ILE A 630 20.11 25.61 41.45
N PHE A 631 18.79 25.54 41.58
CA PHE A 631 18.12 25.24 42.84
C PHE A 631 18.46 23.84 43.37
N LEU A 632 18.48 22.82 42.50
CA LEU A 632 18.86 21.46 42.87
C LEU A 632 20.34 21.35 43.26
N ILE A 633 21.23 22.09 42.59
CA ILE A 633 22.66 22.15 42.94
C ILE A 633 22.85 22.80 44.33
N VAL A 634 22.12 23.88 44.63
CA VAL A 634 22.16 24.53 45.94
C VAL A 634 21.65 23.62 47.05
N LEU A 635 20.59 22.85 46.81
CA LEU A 635 20.08 21.85 47.76
C LEU A 635 21.08 20.72 48.02
N ALA A 636 21.75 20.22 46.97
CA ALA A 636 22.78 19.19 47.10
C ALA A 636 24.01 19.69 47.87
N LEU A 637 24.46 20.93 47.62
CA LEU A 637 25.54 21.58 48.37
C LEU A 637 25.16 21.85 49.83
N GLY A 638 23.91 22.25 50.09
CA GLY A 638 23.37 22.42 51.44
C GLY A 638 23.35 21.11 52.24
N ALA A 639 22.91 20.02 51.62
CA ALA A 639 22.93 18.69 52.22
C ALA A 639 24.35 18.19 52.50
N TYR A 640 25.30 18.45 51.58
CA TYR A 640 26.70 18.10 51.74
C TYR A 640 27.37 18.86 52.91
N LEU A 641 27.07 20.15 53.06
CA LEU A 641 27.58 20.96 54.17
C LEU A 641 26.96 20.59 55.53
N MET A 642 25.71 20.10 55.55
CA MET A 642 25.05 19.62 56.76
C MET A 642 25.59 18.25 57.21
N LEU A 643 25.99 17.38 56.27
CA LEU A 643 26.61 16.08 56.58
C LEU A 643 28.09 16.20 56.98
N GLY A 644 28.76 17.30 56.64
CA GLY A 644 30.17 17.56 56.97
C GLY A 644 30.45 18.13 58.37
N ARG A 645 29.43 18.38 59.20
CA ARG A 645 29.59 18.97 60.55
C ARG A 645 29.37 18.01 61.73
N GLY A 646 29.24 16.71 61.46
CA GLY A 646 28.97 15.69 62.47
C GLY A 646 30.15 14.76 62.80
N ALA A 647 31.38 15.27 62.95
CA ALA A 647 32.48 14.47 63.52
C ALA A 647 33.67 15.35 63.96
N VAL A 648 33.58 15.98 65.13
CA VAL A 648 34.75 16.35 65.94
C VAL A 648 34.43 16.07 67.42
N ASP A 649 35.29 15.24 68.01
CA ASP A 649 35.54 14.93 69.43
C ASP A 649 34.48 14.21 70.27
N LYS A 650 34.68 12.89 70.44
CA LYS A 650 35.04 12.27 71.73
C LYS A 650 35.94 11.03 71.52
N ASP A 651 37.03 11.03 72.28
CA ASP A 651 38.06 10.00 72.55
C ASP A 651 39.10 9.67 71.46
#